data_AF-A0A0Q9LV58-F1
#
_entry.id   AF-A0A0Q9LV58-F1
#
_cell.length_a   1.000
_cell.length_b   1.000
_cell.length_c   1.000
_cell.angle_alpha   90.00
_cell.angle_beta   90.00
_cell.angle_gamma   90.00
#
_symmetry.space_group_name_H-M   'P 1'
#
loop_
_entity.id
_entity.type
_entity.pdbx_description
1 polymer ?
#
loop_
_entity_poly.entity_id
_entity_poly.type
_entity_poly.pdbx_seq_one_letter_code
_entity_poly.pdbx_strand_id
1 'polypeptide(L)'
;MTERYIDINESIFTKCGDRVSEILATVSDRYVGNNPPHPMAYRAFCANGIRKNHDYSYDFNFVKRFPELQNGQIVYAWSQYWSDVDTPLNFILHCYGPLILFANGQPIYKANIADELNPKRRTVVTIPMHKGWNHLVFQFTKTEAGSGGSLGPGSYKSNPVHFLAPSPERFGHEGWIYSAPQDHVWSELPGEGSTEADRVWYPELVWNDDEKARTSVARIFGELNGRYAIAWTKLRSFSPKLRNVELSGYAEGSIAIYVDGELQTRIDQAGAFRANLQLAYGEHNLVIQCFGANGSVGFRLDPLSVGVQLVEPYPVHGAKDAWLYLGPFLAGESIPDVENSLLALVETQEGGTFWRLDQPNTWVRPFTENALFGKWNYPLGVTLYGMLQTGKLLGRDDLLQYVYKHIETCTRLYTYANWDKAQYGASGVLNTLATLDSLDDCGSFGATMLLALQNHPLQGAERIADVIADYISNRQDRLPDGSLYRKPKHVDFPNATLWCDDLYMSVPYLCRSYQQTGEISYLEDAANQFIQFKKKLYIPELQIMSHVYDFGIDKPTKIAWGRGNGWVIFSLSELLAVLPESHEQRGELLQFFNELSEGYLRLQGGNGLWHQVLTEPTSYEETSCTSMFLYAYARGVRYGWITDTEKYIAAIHKGWNGMARISIDKFGNVYGVCRGSGYSYSVGYYKDDLSWLLNDTHGIGIVLLAGIEVLQLERHLVAGKV
;
A
#
# COMPACT_ATOMS: atom_id res chain seq x y z
N MET A 1 8.02 -40.10 -3.05
CA MET A 1 6.94 -39.49 -2.23
C MET A 1 6.83 -38.06 -2.73
N THR A 2 5.81 -37.73 -3.53
CA THR A 2 5.55 -36.34 -3.90
C THR A 2 5.18 -35.60 -2.62
N GLU A 3 6.02 -34.62 -2.23
CA GLU A 3 5.78 -33.79 -1.05
C GLU A 3 4.47 -33.03 -1.25
N ARG A 4 3.41 -33.50 -0.58
CA ARG A 4 2.19 -32.70 -0.42
C ARG A 4 2.55 -31.51 0.47
N TYR A 5 2.03 -30.33 0.18
CA TYR A 5 2.26 -29.18 1.08
C TYR A 5 1.65 -29.41 2.46
N ILE A 6 0.57 -30.20 2.51
CA ILE A 6 -0.19 -30.49 3.71
C ILE A 6 -0.41 -31.99 3.88
N ASP A 7 -0.47 -32.45 5.12
CA ASP A 7 -0.92 -33.80 5.43
C ASP A 7 -2.40 -33.97 5.04
N ILE A 8 -2.79 -35.17 4.61
CA ILE A 8 -4.17 -35.43 4.17
C ILE A 8 -5.19 -35.18 5.28
N ASN A 9 -4.82 -35.38 6.56
CA ASN A 9 -5.71 -35.13 7.69
C ASN A 9 -5.86 -33.62 8.00
N GLU A 10 -4.98 -32.80 7.45
CA GLU A 10 -5.00 -31.35 7.57
C GLU A 10 -5.65 -30.66 6.39
N SER A 11 -5.81 -31.36 5.26
CA SER A 11 -6.49 -30.85 4.07
C SER A 11 -7.95 -30.47 4.33
N ILE A 12 -8.39 -29.39 3.67
CA ILE A 12 -9.80 -28.98 3.69
C ILE A 12 -10.72 -30.02 3.05
N PHE A 13 -10.23 -30.81 2.09
CA PHE A 13 -10.98 -31.90 1.48
C PHE A 13 -11.43 -32.95 2.51
N THR A 14 -10.63 -33.21 3.55
CA THR A 14 -11.01 -34.14 4.62
C THR A 14 -12.15 -33.61 5.49
N LYS A 15 -12.41 -32.30 5.48
CA LYS A 15 -13.49 -31.65 6.23
C LYS A 15 -14.73 -31.38 5.37
N CYS A 16 -14.52 -30.86 4.18
CA CYS A 16 -15.58 -30.36 3.30
C CYS A 16 -15.81 -31.24 2.06
N GLY A 17 -14.96 -32.24 1.80
CA GLY A 17 -14.96 -32.94 0.53
C GLY A 17 -14.65 -31.99 -0.62
N ASP A 18 -15.42 -32.11 -1.70
CA ASP A 18 -15.39 -31.23 -2.86
C ASP A 18 -16.40 -30.07 -2.78
N ARG A 19 -17.05 -29.83 -1.63
CA ARG A 19 -18.05 -28.77 -1.44
C ARG A 19 -17.44 -27.38 -1.58
N VAL A 20 -17.46 -26.88 -2.81
CA VAL A 20 -16.82 -25.61 -3.22
C VAL A 20 -17.22 -24.44 -2.32
N SER A 21 -18.52 -24.27 -2.03
CA SER A 21 -19.00 -23.14 -1.23
C SER A 21 -18.42 -23.10 0.20
N GLU A 22 -18.21 -24.26 0.83
CA GLU A 22 -17.61 -24.32 2.18
C GLU A 22 -16.11 -23.99 2.13
N ILE A 23 -15.41 -24.44 1.09
CA ILE A 23 -13.99 -24.12 0.86
C ILE A 23 -13.82 -22.62 0.63
N LEU A 24 -14.65 -22.02 -0.23
CA LEU A 24 -14.63 -20.57 -0.50
C LEU A 24 -14.87 -19.75 0.76
N ALA A 25 -15.85 -20.13 1.58
CA ALA A 25 -16.13 -19.46 2.85
C ALA A 25 -14.94 -19.57 3.82
N THR A 26 -14.33 -20.75 3.93
CA THR A 26 -13.20 -20.95 4.86
C THR A 26 -11.96 -20.14 4.45
N VAL A 27 -11.65 -20.09 3.16
CA VAL A 27 -10.50 -19.31 2.64
C VAL A 27 -10.74 -17.80 2.80
N SER A 28 -11.96 -17.31 2.53
CA SER A 28 -12.28 -15.89 2.68
C SER A 28 -12.31 -15.45 4.15
N ASP A 29 -12.88 -16.26 5.03
CA ASP A 29 -12.90 -16.00 6.48
C ASP A 29 -11.47 -15.98 7.05
N ARG A 30 -10.61 -16.90 6.58
CA ARG A 30 -9.18 -16.92 6.95
C ARG A 30 -8.45 -15.65 6.52
N TYR A 31 -8.71 -15.18 5.31
CA TYR A 31 -8.10 -13.94 4.79
C TYR A 31 -8.51 -12.72 5.62
N VAL A 32 -9.81 -12.54 5.89
CA VAL A 32 -10.31 -11.41 6.69
C VAL A 32 -9.80 -11.49 8.13
N GLY A 33 -9.81 -12.68 8.74
CA GLY A 33 -9.33 -12.87 10.11
C GLY A 33 -7.85 -12.51 10.30
N ASN A 34 -7.01 -12.75 9.29
CA ASN A 34 -5.59 -12.38 9.33
C ASN A 34 -5.34 -10.91 8.93
N ASN A 35 -6.32 -10.23 8.33
CA ASN A 35 -6.17 -8.87 7.80
C ASN A 35 -7.34 -7.99 8.24
N PRO A 36 -7.55 -7.79 9.55
CA PRO A 36 -8.68 -7.01 10.04
C PRO A 36 -8.63 -5.55 9.53
N PRO A 37 -9.80 -4.90 9.35
CA PRO A 37 -9.91 -3.56 8.80
C PRO A 37 -9.57 -2.47 9.83
N HIS A 38 -8.35 -2.54 10.38
CA HIS A 38 -7.82 -1.57 11.34
C HIS A 38 -7.62 -0.19 10.68
N PRO A 39 -7.79 0.91 11.44
CA PRO A 39 -7.51 2.25 10.94
C PRO A 39 -6.02 2.47 10.59
N MET A 40 -5.74 3.54 9.84
CA MET A 40 -4.36 3.98 9.60
C MET A 40 -3.70 4.43 10.91
N ALA A 41 -2.39 4.26 11.02
CA ALA A 41 -1.62 4.84 12.12
C ALA A 41 -1.36 6.31 11.82
N TYR A 42 -1.67 7.21 12.76
CA TYR A 42 -1.34 8.64 12.63
C TYR A 42 -0.15 8.96 13.53
N ARG A 43 0.85 9.64 12.97
CA ARG A 43 2.09 9.95 13.68
C ARG A 43 2.44 11.43 13.59
N ALA A 44 3.07 11.93 14.64
CA ALA A 44 3.74 13.21 14.65
C ALA A 44 4.93 13.20 13.67
N PHE A 45 5.00 14.20 12.81
CA PHE A 45 6.07 14.38 11.83
C PHE A 45 6.58 15.82 11.88
N CYS A 46 7.85 16.01 12.24
CA CYS A 46 8.46 17.34 12.24
C CYS A 46 9.14 17.61 10.89
N ALA A 47 8.62 18.59 10.15
CA ALA A 47 9.13 18.91 8.81
C ALA A 47 10.53 19.54 8.81
N ASN A 48 11.06 19.95 9.97
CA ASN A 48 12.46 20.37 10.14
C ASN A 48 13.44 19.18 10.25
N GLY A 49 12.93 17.96 10.46
CA GLY A 49 13.73 16.74 10.61
C GLY A 49 14.38 16.25 9.31
N ILE A 50 14.82 14.98 9.33
CA ILE A 50 15.36 14.31 8.14
C ILE A 50 14.19 13.81 7.29
N ARG A 51 13.99 14.48 6.15
CA ARG A 51 12.89 14.20 5.22
C ARG A 51 13.28 13.10 4.23
N LYS A 52 12.25 12.44 3.71
CA LYS A 52 12.37 11.53 2.56
C LYS A 52 12.44 12.32 1.26
N ASN A 53 13.20 11.81 0.30
CA ASN A 53 13.15 12.19 -1.11
C ASN A 53 11.98 11.46 -1.82
N HIS A 54 11.73 11.81 -3.08
CA HIS A 54 10.68 11.19 -3.90
C HIS A 54 10.90 9.68 -4.18
N ASP A 55 12.12 9.19 -4.02
CA ASP A 55 12.47 7.77 -4.10
C ASP A 55 12.40 7.05 -2.72
N TYR A 56 11.83 7.72 -1.71
CA TYR A 56 11.69 7.24 -0.34
C TYR A 56 13.02 7.09 0.43
N SER A 57 14.13 7.58 -0.10
CA SER A 57 15.40 7.66 0.64
C SER A 57 15.40 8.80 1.65
N TYR A 58 16.00 8.59 2.83
CA TYR A 58 16.31 9.66 3.78
C TYR A 58 17.64 10.31 3.40
N ASP A 59 17.68 11.63 3.30
CA ASP A 59 18.88 12.40 2.94
C ASP A 59 19.54 13.06 4.16
N PHE A 60 20.73 12.60 4.50
CA PHE A 60 21.52 13.02 5.66
C PHE A 60 22.59 14.05 5.27
N ASN A 61 22.27 15.04 4.42
CA ASN A 61 23.26 16.05 4.01
C ASN A 61 23.55 17.05 5.15
N PHE A 62 24.58 16.75 5.95
CA PHE A 62 24.93 17.56 7.13
C PHE A 62 25.70 18.82 6.81
N VAL A 63 26.36 18.93 5.65
CA VAL A 63 26.96 20.19 5.20
C VAL A 63 25.88 21.25 4.97
N LYS A 64 24.74 20.86 4.40
CA LYS A 64 23.60 21.76 4.22
C LYS A 64 22.93 22.13 5.54
N ARG A 65 22.86 21.20 6.49
CA ARG A 65 22.20 21.41 7.80
C ARG A 65 23.07 22.18 8.80
N PHE A 66 24.38 21.97 8.75
CA PHE A 66 25.38 22.64 9.58
C PHE A 66 26.44 23.27 8.67
N PRO A 67 26.19 24.48 8.12
CA PRO A 67 27.16 25.18 7.28
C PRO A 67 28.52 25.43 7.96
N GLU A 68 28.51 25.53 9.30
CA GLU A 68 29.69 25.75 10.15
C GLU A 68 30.43 24.45 10.54
N LEU A 69 30.02 23.29 10.00
CA LEU A 69 30.61 21.98 10.34
C LEU A 69 32.05 21.88 9.84
N GLN A 70 32.99 21.69 10.77
CA GLN A 70 34.42 21.64 10.49
C GLN A 70 34.91 20.22 10.16
N ASN A 71 35.99 20.11 9.39
CA ASN A 71 36.58 18.81 9.09
C ASN A 71 37.02 18.07 10.35
N GLY A 72 36.77 16.76 10.37
CA GLY A 72 37.01 15.90 11.53
C GLY A 72 35.84 15.86 12.51
N GLN A 73 34.92 16.83 12.47
CA GLN A 73 33.72 16.77 13.30
C GLN A 73 32.76 15.67 12.85
N ILE A 74 32.02 15.15 13.83
CA ILE A 74 31.16 13.98 13.69
C ILE A 74 29.72 14.37 13.97
N VAL A 75 28.79 13.85 13.16
CA VAL A 75 27.35 13.93 13.42
C VAL A 75 26.79 12.53 13.47
N TYR A 76 25.96 12.24 14.47
CA TYR A 76 25.25 10.97 14.58
C TYR A 76 23.80 11.11 14.15
N ALA A 77 23.27 10.12 13.46
CA ALA A 77 21.83 9.99 13.23
C ALA A 77 21.33 8.66 13.79
N TRP A 78 20.19 8.66 14.47
CA TRP A 78 19.66 7.50 15.18
C TRP A 78 18.16 7.33 14.88
N SER A 79 17.75 6.11 14.59
CA SER A 79 16.34 5.72 14.45
C SER A 79 16.11 4.27 14.88
N GLN A 80 14.85 3.85 14.88
CA GLN A 80 14.44 2.47 15.06
C GLN A 80 13.48 1.99 13.96
N TYR A 81 13.47 0.69 13.73
CA TYR A 81 12.62 -0.01 12.77
C TYR A 81 12.06 -1.30 13.38
N TRP A 82 10.75 -1.51 13.26
CA TRP A 82 10.11 -2.75 13.69
C TRP A 82 10.17 -3.81 12.60
N SER A 83 10.59 -5.03 12.96
CA SER A 83 10.51 -6.21 12.10
C SER A 83 9.62 -7.27 12.73
N ASP A 84 8.65 -7.80 11.99
CA ASP A 84 7.77 -8.88 12.51
C ASP A 84 8.47 -10.24 12.56
N VAL A 85 9.60 -10.37 11.86
CA VAL A 85 10.36 -11.61 11.68
C VAL A 85 11.86 -11.34 11.70
N ASP A 86 12.64 -12.38 12.00
CA ASP A 86 14.09 -12.37 11.80
C ASP A 86 14.40 -12.50 10.31
N THR A 87 14.74 -11.40 9.65
CA THR A 87 15.08 -11.39 8.23
C THR A 87 16.06 -10.27 7.90
N PRO A 88 17.09 -10.51 7.08
CA PRO A 88 17.87 -9.42 6.55
C PRO A 88 17.03 -8.54 5.61
N LEU A 89 17.27 -7.23 5.64
CA LEU A 89 16.69 -6.26 4.71
C LEU A 89 17.79 -5.54 3.93
N ASN A 90 17.56 -5.38 2.63
CA ASN A 90 18.48 -4.68 1.73
C ASN A 90 18.08 -3.22 1.58
N PHE A 91 19.05 -2.33 1.78
CA PHE A 91 18.94 -0.90 1.59
C PHE A 91 19.93 -0.40 0.56
N ILE A 92 19.60 0.72 -0.05
CA ILE A 92 20.49 1.45 -0.94
C ILE A 92 21.11 2.60 -0.18
N LEU A 93 22.44 2.63 -0.17
CA LEU A 93 23.26 3.62 0.50
C LEU A 93 24.05 4.42 -0.54
N HIS A 94 24.02 5.74 -0.41
CA HIS A 94 24.95 6.66 -1.06
C HIS A 94 25.76 7.38 0.02
N CYS A 95 27.06 7.57 -0.18
CA CYS A 95 27.95 8.19 0.79
C CYS A 95 28.38 9.59 0.32
N TYR A 96 28.26 10.61 1.16
CA TYR A 96 28.76 11.97 0.86
C TYR A 96 30.08 12.28 1.57
N GLY A 97 30.70 11.26 2.13
CA GLY A 97 31.92 11.32 2.93
C GLY A 97 32.06 10.04 3.76
N PRO A 98 33.04 9.98 4.68
CA PRO A 98 33.21 8.84 5.57
C PRO A 98 31.99 8.65 6.46
N LEU A 99 31.46 7.42 6.48
CA LEU A 99 30.38 7.02 7.38
C LEU A 99 30.56 5.59 7.88
N ILE A 100 30.00 5.32 9.05
CA ILE A 100 29.83 3.99 9.62
C ILE A 100 28.36 3.82 9.97
N LEU A 101 27.77 2.69 9.57
CA LEU A 101 26.41 2.29 9.94
C LEU A 101 26.49 1.15 10.95
N PHE A 102 25.80 1.35 12.07
CA PHE A 102 25.61 0.37 13.11
C PHE A 102 24.15 -0.08 13.13
N ALA A 103 23.92 -1.37 13.36
CA ALA A 103 22.62 -1.93 13.68
C ALA A 103 22.72 -2.68 15.00
N ASN A 104 21.83 -2.36 15.95
CA ASN A 104 21.78 -2.97 17.28
C ASN A 104 23.16 -2.94 17.98
N GLY A 105 23.86 -1.81 17.88
CA GLY A 105 25.18 -1.58 18.46
C GLY A 105 26.36 -2.23 17.72
N GLN A 106 26.11 -3.05 16.68
CA GLN A 106 27.16 -3.71 15.89
C GLN A 106 27.43 -2.97 14.58
N PRO A 107 28.71 -2.77 14.18
CA PRO A 107 29.03 -2.17 12.88
C PRO A 107 28.64 -3.12 11.75
N ILE A 108 27.75 -2.66 10.86
CA ILE A 108 27.28 -3.43 9.69
C ILE A 108 27.95 -2.97 8.41
N TYR A 109 28.27 -1.67 8.32
CA TYR A 109 28.89 -1.09 7.13
C TYR A 109 29.86 0.03 7.48
N LYS A 110 30.96 0.12 6.74
CA LYS A 110 31.90 1.24 6.78
C LYS A 110 32.22 1.64 5.34
N ALA A 111 32.04 2.92 5.02
CA ALA A 111 32.38 3.44 3.71
C ALA A 111 33.87 3.22 3.42
N ASN A 112 34.16 2.81 2.19
CA ASN A 112 35.52 2.73 1.67
C ASN A 112 35.81 3.92 0.74
N ILE A 113 37.06 4.05 0.30
CA ILE A 113 37.53 5.14 -0.56
C ILE A 113 36.68 5.30 -1.83
N ALA A 114 36.21 4.20 -2.43
CA ALA A 114 35.40 4.27 -3.65
C ALA A 114 33.98 4.81 -3.40
N ASP A 115 33.43 4.59 -2.20
CA ASP A 115 32.17 5.18 -1.78
C ASP A 115 32.33 6.67 -1.48
N GLU A 116 33.40 7.03 -0.77
CA GLU A 116 33.69 8.41 -0.39
C GLU A 116 33.94 9.32 -1.61
N LEU A 117 34.64 8.83 -2.62
CA LEU A 117 34.99 9.61 -3.81
C LEU A 117 33.86 9.72 -4.84
N ASN A 118 32.79 8.93 -4.71
CA ASN A 118 31.69 8.94 -5.67
C ASN A 118 30.33 8.96 -4.95
N PRO A 119 29.75 10.15 -4.69
CA PRO A 119 28.46 10.26 -4.03
C PRO A 119 27.28 9.69 -4.84
N LYS A 120 27.48 9.41 -6.14
CA LYS A 120 26.49 8.72 -6.98
C LYS A 120 26.64 7.21 -6.97
N ARG A 121 27.68 6.66 -6.34
CA ARG A 121 27.88 5.22 -6.22
C ARG A 121 26.74 4.64 -5.41
N ARG A 122 26.04 3.69 -6.03
CA ARG A 122 24.96 2.93 -5.41
C ARG A 122 25.56 1.73 -4.69
N THR A 123 25.44 1.69 -3.36
CA THR A 123 25.88 0.54 -2.56
C THR A 123 24.69 -0.16 -1.91
N VAL A 124 24.59 -1.47 -2.11
CA VAL A 124 23.59 -2.30 -1.41
C VAL A 124 24.16 -2.68 -0.05
N VAL A 125 23.43 -2.36 1.01
CA VAL A 125 23.77 -2.74 2.38
C VAL A 125 22.68 -3.67 2.91
N THR A 126 23.08 -4.85 3.37
CA THR A 126 22.19 -5.83 3.98
C THR A 126 22.25 -5.69 5.50
N ILE A 127 21.15 -5.27 6.11
CA ILE A 127 21.05 -5.11 7.56
C ILE A 127 20.33 -6.33 8.15
N PRO A 128 20.94 -7.06 9.09
CA PRO A 128 20.26 -8.15 9.79
C PRO A 128 19.19 -7.56 10.71
N MET A 129 17.91 -7.80 10.42
CA MET A 129 16.82 -7.42 11.31
C MET A 129 16.44 -8.60 12.20
N HIS A 130 16.27 -8.31 13.49
CA HIS A 130 15.67 -9.21 14.45
C HIS A 130 14.19 -8.90 14.61
N LYS A 131 13.39 -9.91 14.97
CA LYS A 131 12.01 -9.70 15.36
C LYS A 131 11.96 -8.71 16.53
N GLY A 132 11.22 -7.62 16.36
CA GLY A 132 11.13 -6.52 17.32
C GLY A 132 11.75 -5.23 16.81
N TRP A 133 12.11 -4.34 17.74
CA TRP A 133 12.76 -3.06 17.45
C TRP A 133 14.24 -3.25 17.12
N ASN A 134 14.65 -2.70 15.99
CA ASN A 134 16.04 -2.66 15.54
C ASN A 134 16.51 -1.21 15.52
N HIS A 135 17.59 -0.91 16.24
CA HIS A 135 18.15 0.43 16.31
C HIS A 135 19.25 0.62 15.26
N LEU A 136 19.13 1.66 14.45
CA LEU A 136 20.13 2.03 13.46
C LEU A 136 20.81 3.34 13.86
N VAL A 137 22.14 3.33 13.90
CA VAL A 137 22.94 4.51 14.18
C VAL A 137 23.92 4.73 13.05
N PHE A 138 23.87 5.90 12.44
CA PHE A 138 24.93 6.37 11.57
C PHE A 138 25.90 7.27 12.34
N GLN A 139 27.18 7.10 12.04
CA GLN A 139 28.25 8.01 12.42
C GLN A 139 28.82 8.63 11.13
N PHE A 140 28.62 9.92 10.91
CA PHE A 140 29.12 10.65 9.75
C PHE A 140 30.29 11.54 10.15
N THR A 141 31.40 11.50 9.41
CA THR A 141 32.55 12.37 9.66
C THR A 141 32.67 13.41 8.54
N LYS A 142 32.84 14.68 8.90
CA LYS A 142 33.05 15.75 7.91
C LYS A 142 34.46 15.71 7.34
N THR A 143 34.55 15.78 6.02
CA THR A 143 35.78 16.02 5.25
C THR A 143 35.56 17.12 4.23
N GLU A 144 36.60 17.55 3.52
CA GLU A 144 36.47 18.49 2.39
C GLU A 144 35.49 18.01 1.31
N ALA A 145 35.37 16.70 1.11
CA ALA A 145 34.43 16.13 0.13
C ALA A 145 32.96 16.29 0.57
N GLY A 146 32.70 16.29 1.88
CA GLY A 146 31.35 16.44 2.43
C GLY A 146 31.16 15.76 3.79
N SER A 147 29.90 15.67 4.21
CA SER A 147 29.45 14.94 5.40
C SER A 147 28.01 14.49 5.20
N GLY A 148 27.74 13.21 5.37
CA GLY A 148 26.40 12.64 5.20
C GLY A 148 26.33 11.43 4.28
N GLY A 149 25.10 11.12 3.89
CA GLY A 149 24.76 10.09 2.91
C GLY A 149 23.26 10.06 2.66
N SER A 150 22.78 9.06 1.92
CA SER A 150 21.35 8.75 1.84
C SER A 150 21.10 7.27 2.04
N LEU A 151 20.00 6.93 2.71
CA LEU A 151 19.57 5.55 2.94
C LEU A 151 18.13 5.39 2.46
N GLY A 152 17.91 4.52 1.47
CA GLY A 152 16.58 4.21 0.93
C GLY A 152 16.33 2.71 0.83
N PRO A 153 15.07 2.30 0.59
CA PRO A 153 14.75 0.90 0.34
C PRO A 153 15.35 0.42 -0.99
N GLY A 154 15.66 -0.88 -1.10
CA GLY A 154 16.00 -1.51 -2.38
C GLY A 154 14.91 -1.37 -3.46
N SER A 155 13.65 -1.29 -3.03
CA SER A 155 12.48 -1.01 -3.85
C SER A 155 11.40 -0.36 -2.98
N TYR A 156 11.17 0.94 -3.16
CA TYR A 156 10.19 1.70 -2.36
C TYR A 156 8.73 1.31 -2.63
N LYS A 157 8.47 0.60 -3.72
CA LYS A 157 7.13 0.10 -4.06
C LYS A 157 6.76 -1.15 -3.27
N SER A 158 7.71 -2.07 -3.15
CA SER A 158 7.50 -3.36 -2.46
C SER A 158 7.76 -3.29 -0.96
N ASN A 159 8.65 -2.39 -0.52
CA ASN A 159 8.99 -2.22 0.87
C ASN A 159 9.11 -0.72 1.21
N PRO A 160 7.99 0.00 1.41
CA PRO A 160 8.03 1.37 1.88
C PRO A 160 8.61 1.40 3.29
N VAL A 161 9.89 1.77 3.41
CA VAL A 161 10.56 1.84 4.70
C VAL A 161 10.10 3.07 5.46
N HIS A 162 9.76 2.85 6.72
CA HIS A 162 9.34 3.87 7.67
C HIS A 162 10.14 3.68 8.96
N PHE A 163 11.03 4.63 9.25
CA PHE A 163 11.77 4.68 10.51
C PHE A 163 11.05 5.57 11.51
N LEU A 164 11.21 5.24 12.80
CA LEU A 164 10.67 6.01 13.90
C LEU A 164 11.77 6.62 14.75
N ALA A 165 11.43 7.71 15.42
CA ALA A 165 12.28 8.26 16.47
C ALA A 165 12.47 7.19 17.56
N PRO A 166 13.71 6.95 18.02
CA PRO A 166 14.05 5.79 18.83
C PRO A 166 14.02 6.06 20.34
N SER A 167 13.96 7.33 20.74
CA SER A 167 14.00 7.76 22.14
C SER A 167 12.60 7.77 22.78
N PRO A 168 12.51 7.53 24.10
CA PRO A 168 11.26 7.69 24.85
C PRO A 168 10.62 9.09 24.71
N GLU A 169 11.43 10.14 24.66
CA GLU A 169 11.00 11.55 24.60
C GLU A 169 10.27 11.92 23.29
N ARG A 170 10.46 11.10 22.26
CA ARG A 170 9.87 11.24 20.92
C ARG A 170 9.14 9.97 20.48
N PHE A 171 8.80 9.11 21.42
CA PHE A 171 8.15 7.84 21.12
C PHE A 171 6.93 8.07 20.24
N GLY A 172 6.90 7.40 19.08
CA GLY A 172 5.82 7.49 18.12
C GLY A 172 6.00 8.50 16.98
N HIS A 173 6.99 9.39 17.04
CA HIS A 173 7.33 10.30 15.94
C HIS A 173 7.90 9.55 14.73
N GLU A 174 7.55 10.01 13.53
CA GLU A 174 8.18 9.56 12.29
C GLU A 174 9.55 10.22 12.09
N GLY A 175 10.51 9.42 11.59
CA GLY A 175 11.77 9.90 11.06
C GLY A 175 12.97 9.60 11.95
N TRP A 176 14.08 10.28 11.64
CA TRP A 176 15.37 10.15 12.33
C TRP A 176 15.63 11.35 13.24
N ILE A 177 16.29 11.11 14.36
CA ILE A 177 16.93 12.16 15.15
C ILE A 177 18.42 12.22 14.85
N TYR A 178 19.02 13.40 15.02
CA TYR A 178 20.46 13.59 14.80
C TYR A 178 21.09 14.53 15.81
N SER A 179 22.37 14.32 16.10
CA SER A 179 23.09 15.09 17.12
C SER A 179 23.54 16.46 16.60
N ALA A 180 23.87 17.37 17.51
CA ALA A 180 24.78 18.47 17.20
C ALA A 180 26.18 17.93 16.77
N PRO A 181 27.02 18.74 16.09
CA PRO A 181 28.40 18.38 15.78
C PRO A 181 29.21 17.99 17.03
N GLN A 182 30.06 16.98 16.90
CA GLN A 182 30.89 16.42 17.97
C GLN A 182 32.36 16.44 17.56
N ASP A 183 33.26 16.75 18.50
CA ASP A 183 34.71 16.78 18.24
C ASP A 183 35.41 15.43 18.46
N HIS A 184 34.71 14.44 19.03
CA HIS A 184 35.24 13.11 19.32
C HIS A 184 34.20 12.01 19.05
N VAL A 185 34.70 10.80 18.82
CA VAL A 185 33.86 9.60 18.68
C VAL A 185 33.24 9.29 20.04
N TRP A 186 31.95 8.96 20.08
CA TRP A 186 31.27 8.58 21.31
C TRP A 186 31.78 7.22 21.78
N SER A 187 32.02 7.09 23.09
CA SER A 187 32.38 5.81 23.71
C SER A 187 31.22 4.81 23.72
N GLU A 188 29.98 5.33 23.75
CA GLU A 188 28.75 4.56 23.75
C GLU A 188 27.75 5.15 22.75
N LEU A 189 27.29 4.30 21.84
CA LEU A 189 26.27 4.61 20.85
C LEU A 189 24.88 4.42 21.47
N PRO A 190 23.90 5.25 21.09
CA PRO A 190 22.55 5.07 21.57
C PRO A 190 21.93 3.78 21.02
N GLY A 191 21.07 3.15 21.81
CA GLY A 191 20.38 1.91 21.48
C GLY A 191 19.09 1.78 22.28
N GLU A 192 18.62 0.54 22.46
CA GLU A 192 17.41 0.29 23.23
C GLU A 192 17.51 0.87 24.64
N GLY A 193 16.49 1.62 25.06
CA GLY A 193 16.44 2.28 26.38
C GLY A 193 17.30 3.54 26.53
N SER A 194 18.07 3.94 25.52
CA SER A 194 18.79 5.22 25.55
C SER A 194 17.83 6.43 25.56
N THR A 195 18.24 7.52 26.19
CA THR A 195 17.46 8.77 26.32
C THR A 195 18.13 9.94 25.60
N GLU A 196 17.43 11.06 25.48
CA GLU A 196 17.99 12.29 24.89
C GLU A 196 18.72 13.18 25.89
N ALA A 197 18.65 12.89 27.20
CA ALA A 197 19.07 13.82 28.25
C ALA A 197 20.54 14.27 28.20
N ASP A 198 21.44 13.41 27.72
CA ASP A 198 22.89 13.67 27.78
C ASP A 198 23.42 14.49 26.60
N ARG A 199 22.60 14.75 25.58
CA ARG A 199 23.06 15.27 24.28
C ARG A 199 22.03 16.18 23.63
N VAL A 200 22.48 17.07 22.76
CA VAL A 200 21.58 17.90 21.95
C VAL A 200 21.15 17.12 20.72
N TRP A 201 19.83 16.94 20.57
CA TRP A 201 19.20 16.20 19.48
C TRP A 201 18.24 17.07 18.68
N TYR A 202 18.29 16.89 17.36
CA TYR A 202 17.46 17.56 16.38
C TYR A 202 16.51 16.57 15.68
N PRO A 203 15.37 17.03 15.14
CA PRO A 203 14.89 18.43 15.15
C PRO A 203 14.48 18.88 16.56
N GLU A 204 14.48 20.18 16.85
CA GLU A 204 13.92 20.68 18.11
C GLU A 204 12.39 20.56 18.09
N LEU A 205 11.80 20.02 19.16
CA LEU A 205 10.34 19.82 19.30
C LEU A 205 9.72 20.65 20.42
N VAL A 206 10.52 21.47 21.09
CA VAL A 206 10.07 22.33 22.17
C VAL A 206 10.14 23.76 21.68
N TRP A 207 9.03 24.48 21.81
CA TRP A 207 8.98 25.92 21.56
C TRP A 207 9.94 26.66 22.50
N ASN A 208 10.55 27.74 22.03
CA ASN A 208 11.34 28.61 22.90
C ASN A 208 10.44 29.39 23.87
N ASP A 209 11.03 30.06 24.86
CA ASP A 209 10.27 30.71 25.93
C ASP A 209 9.40 31.88 25.43
N ASP A 210 9.85 32.61 24.40
CA ASP A 210 9.07 33.68 23.77
C ASP A 210 7.85 33.11 23.01
N GLU A 211 8.02 31.96 22.33
CA GLU A 211 6.94 31.26 21.63
C GLU A 211 5.93 30.65 22.60
N LYS A 212 6.40 30.11 23.74
CA LYS A 212 5.52 29.58 24.80
C LYS A 212 4.61 30.64 25.39
N ALA A 213 4.99 31.92 25.35
CA ALA A 213 4.14 33.01 25.79
C ALA A 213 2.89 33.20 24.90
N ARG A 214 2.93 32.75 23.64
CA ARG A 214 1.80 32.82 22.69
C ARG A 214 0.80 31.68 22.94
N THR A 215 -0.37 31.71 22.30
CA THR A 215 -1.29 30.56 22.31
C THR A 215 -0.82 29.49 21.33
N SER A 216 -1.31 28.25 21.48
CA SER A 216 -1.01 27.15 20.55
C SER A 216 -1.37 27.50 19.10
N VAL A 217 -2.54 28.12 18.88
CA VAL A 217 -2.97 28.54 17.54
C VAL A 217 -2.01 29.56 16.95
N ALA A 218 -1.58 30.56 17.74
CA ALA A 218 -0.62 31.56 17.29
C ALA A 218 0.78 30.97 17.02
N ARG A 219 1.22 29.97 17.79
CA ARG A 219 2.49 29.26 17.54
C ARG A 219 2.45 28.46 16.24
N ILE A 220 1.35 27.76 15.98
CA ILE A 220 1.23 26.86 14.83
C ILE A 220 1.02 27.64 13.54
N PHE A 221 0.12 28.62 13.53
CA PHE A 221 -0.32 29.31 12.30
C PHE A 221 0.14 30.76 12.19
N GLY A 222 0.77 31.33 13.22
CA GLY A 222 1.10 32.75 13.24
C GLY A 222 -0.15 33.63 13.34
N GLU A 223 -0.19 34.71 12.56
CA GLU A 223 -1.34 35.62 12.51
C GLU A 223 -2.41 35.13 11.52
N LEU A 224 -3.68 35.17 11.91
CA LEU A 224 -4.82 34.74 11.09
C LEU A 224 -5.65 35.92 10.55
N ASN A 225 -4.99 36.88 9.88
CA ASN A 225 -5.66 38.06 9.33
C ASN A 225 -6.65 37.67 8.21
N GLY A 226 -7.96 37.81 8.45
CA GLY A 226 -9.02 37.40 7.52
C GLY A 226 -9.20 35.88 7.41
N ARG A 227 -8.58 35.12 8.32
CA ARG A 227 -8.57 33.66 8.34
C ARG A 227 -9.01 33.13 9.70
N TYR A 228 -9.30 31.84 9.76
CA TYR A 228 -9.47 31.11 11.00
C TYR A 228 -8.72 29.78 10.99
N ALA A 229 -8.50 29.23 12.17
CA ALA A 229 -8.06 27.86 12.36
C ALA A 229 -8.95 27.21 13.42
N ILE A 230 -8.98 25.88 13.45
CA ILE A 230 -9.73 25.14 14.46
C ILE A 230 -8.78 24.36 15.35
N ALA A 231 -9.12 24.29 16.63
CA ALA A 231 -8.56 23.34 17.58
C ALA A 231 -9.65 22.31 17.92
N TRP A 232 -9.31 21.02 17.83
CA TRP A 232 -10.22 19.91 18.08
C TRP A 232 -9.69 19.02 19.20
N THR A 233 -10.57 18.70 20.14
CA THR A 233 -10.38 17.71 21.20
C THR A 233 -11.70 17.01 21.49
N LYS A 234 -11.72 16.07 22.42
CA LYS A 234 -12.96 15.51 22.97
C LYS A 234 -13.09 15.80 24.46
N LEU A 235 -14.31 16.09 24.88
CA LEU A 235 -14.70 16.14 26.28
C LEU A 235 -15.28 14.78 26.67
N ARG A 236 -14.61 14.07 27.58
CA ARG A 236 -15.14 12.84 28.16
C ARG A 236 -15.87 13.15 29.47
N SER A 237 -17.16 12.85 29.51
CA SER A 237 -18.02 12.98 30.69
C SER A 237 -18.35 11.60 31.26
N PHE A 238 -18.09 11.42 32.55
CA PHE A 238 -18.37 10.18 33.28
C PHE A 238 -19.72 10.19 34.00
N SER A 239 -20.53 11.24 33.78
CA SER A 239 -21.81 11.41 34.45
C SER A 239 -22.89 10.55 33.78
N PRO A 240 -23.61 9.67 34.51
CA PRO A 240 -24.72 8.90 33.94
C PRO A 240 -25.96 9.77 33.68
N LYS A 241 -25.96 11.03 34.11
CA LYS A 241 -27.00 12.03 33.84
C LYS A 241 -26.41 13.21 33.07
N LEU A 242 -27.26 13.91 32.32
CA LEU A 242 -26.89 15.18 31.71
C LEU A 242 -26.30 16.13 32.76
N ARG A 243 -25.13 16.68 32.46
CA ARG A 243 -24.35 17.52 33.37
C ARG A 243 -24.12 18.89 32.76
N ASN A 244 -24.32 19.92 33.58
CA ASN A 244 -23.86 21.27 33.28
C ASN A 244 -22.35 21.32 33.49
N VAL A 245 -21.61 21.68 32.46
CA VAL A 245 -20.15 21.82 32.49
C VAL A 245 -19.81 23.25 32.11
N GLU A 246 -19.17 23.98 33.01
CA GLU A 246 -18.64 25.31 32.69
C GLU A 246 -17.27 25.14 32.03
N LEU A 247 -17.16 25.61 30.79
CA LEU A 247 -15.91 25.78 30.08
C LEU A 247 -15.50 27.26 30.19
N SER A 248 -14.43 27.55 30.92
CA SER A 248 -13.89 28.89 31.08
C SER A 248 -12.47 29.01 30.55
N GLY A 249 -12.06 30.24 30.26
CA GLY A 249 -10.73 30.52 29.76
C GLY A 249 -10.57 31.96 29.31
N TYR A 250 -9.52 32.18 28.51
CA TYR A 250 -9.20 33.48 27.93
C TYR A 250 -9.06 33.36 26.41
N ALA A 251 -9.77 34.19 25.67
CA ALA A 251 -9.66 34.30 24.22
C ALA A 251 -8.75 35.50 23.87
N GLU A 252 -7.78 35.30 22.98
CA GLU A 252 -6.88 36.37 22.49
C GLU A 252 -7.45 37.10 21.26
N GLY A 253 -8.63 36.69 20.79
CA GLY A 253 -9.33 37.22 19.63
C GLY A 253 -10.77 36.69 19.60
N SER A 254 -11.43 36.73 18.45
CA SER A 254 -12.77 36.14 18.34
C SER A 254 -12.68 34.61 18.25
N ILE A 255 -13.50 33.91 19.03
CA ILE A 255 -13.62 32.46 18.98
C ILE A 255 -15.09 32.01 18.93
N ALA A 256 -15.33 30.85 18.33
CA ALA A 256 -16.63 30.18 18.36
C ALA A 256 -16.46 28.74 18.85
N ILE A 257 -17.29 28.33 19.80
CA ILE A 257 -17.18 27.05 20.50
C ILE A 257 -18.32 26.14 20.03
N TYR A 258 -17.97 24.97 19.51
CA TYR A 258 -18.89 23.97 19.02
C TYR A 258 -18.76 22.69 19.84
N VAL A 259 -19.88 22.07 20.16
CA VAL A 259 -19.95 20.73 20.77
C VAL A 259 -20.78 19.84 19.87
N ASP A 260 -20.23 18.71 19.44
CA ASP A 260 -20.86 17.77 18.51
C ASP A 260 -21.40 18.44 17.23
N GLY A 261 -20.68 19.45 16.73
CA GLY A 261 -21.03 20.23 15.55
C GLY A 261 -22.01 21.39 15.80
N GLU A 262 -22.61 21.47 16.99
CA GLU A 262 -23.56 22.53 17.34
C GLU A 262 -22.85 23.73 17.99
N LEU A 263 -23.11 24.93 17.47
CA LEU A 263 -22.58 26.18 18.03
C LEU A 263 -23.16 26.43 19.42
N GLN A 264 -22.30 26.44 20.43
CA GLN A 264 -22.69 26.68 21.82
C GLN A 264 -22.61 28.17 22.19
N THR A 265 -21.51 28.83 21.80
CA THR A 265 -21.32 30.26 22.07
C THR A 265 -20.30 30.91 21.13
N ARG A 266 -20.38 32.24 21.01
CA ARG A 266 -19.41 33.09 20.31
C ARG A 266 -18.86 34.14 21.26
N ILE A 267 -17.57 34.40 21.13
CA ILE A 267 -16.84 35.44 21.85
C ILE A 267 -16.25 36.34 20.77
N ASP A 268 -16.70 37.59 20.71
CA ASP A 268 -16.40 38.48 19.59
C ASP A 268 -15.08 39.27 19.78
N GLN A 269 -14.58 39.35 21.01
CA GLN A 269 -13.40 40.15 21.38
C GLN A 269 -12.52 39.40 22.38
N ALA A 270 -11.25 39.81 22.44
CA ALA A 270 -10.31 39.27 23.41
C ALA A 270 -10.79 39.51 24.85
N GLY A 271 -10.65 38.50 25.71
CA GLY A 271 -11.07 38.58 27.10
C GLY A 271 -11.36 37.21 27.73
N ALA A 272 -11.64 37.24 29.04
CA ALA A 272 -12.11 36.06 29.75
C ALA A 272 -13.51 35.65 29.27
N PHE A 273 -13.76 34.35 29.16
CA PHE A 273 -15.05 33.82 28.75
C PHE A 273 -15.52 32.67 29.64
N ARG A 274 -16.82 32.40 29.59
CA ARG A 274 -17.47 31.23 30.20
C ARG A 274 -18.56 30.72 29.26
N ALA A 275 -18.58 29.42 29.03
CA ALA A 275 -19.58 28.73 28.24
C ALA A 275 -20.18 27.59 29.07
N ASN A 276 -21.51 27.55 29.17
CA ASN A 276 -22.21 26.48 29.86
C ASN A 276 -22.60 25.40 28.85
N LEU A 277 -22.04 24.21 29.00
CA LEU A 277 -22.24 23.06 28.13
C LEU A 277 -23.14 22.03 28.81
N GLN A 278 -23.94 21.32 28.03
CA GLN A 278 -24.74 20.17 28.48
C GLN A 278 -24.09 18.89 27.95
N LEU A 279 -23.43 18.11 28.82
CA LEU A 279 -22.75 16.88 28.40
C LEU A 279 -23.47 15.65 28.96
N ALA A 280 -23.69 14.66 28.09
CA ALA A 280 -24.19 13.34 28.46
C ALA A 280 -23.03 12.45 28.95
N TYR A 281 -23.29 11.16 29.17
CA TYR A 281 -22.23 10.17 29.37
C TYR A 281 -21.53 9.91 28.03
N GLY A 282 -20.20 9.84 28.03
CA GLY A 282 -19.41 9.48 26.85
C GLY A 282 -18.46 10.59 26.40
N GLU A 283 -18.10 10.54 25.12
CA GLU A 283 -17.21 11.52 24.49
C GLU A 283 -18.00 12.46 23.59
N HIS A 284 -17.66 13.74 23.66
CA HIS A 284 -18.26 14.80 22.87
C HIS A 284 -17.16 15.57 22.14
N ASN A 285 -17.32 15.80 20.83
CA ASN A 285 -16.37 16.57 20.04
C ASN A 285 -16.43 18.04 20.46
N LEU A 286 -15.30 18.59 20.92
CA LEU A 286 -15.15 20.01 21.22
C LEU A 286 -14.28 20.65 20.14
N VAL A 287 -14.85 21.58 19.38
CA VAL A 287 -14.14 22.33 18.34
C VAL A 287 -14.17 23.82 18.70
N ILE A 288 -12.99 24.43 18.77
CA ILE A 288 -12.85 25.87 18.99
C ILE A 288 -12.30 26.49 17.72
N GLN A 289 -13.17 27.24 17.03
CA GLN A 289 -12.82 28.05 15.87
C GLN A 289 -12.20 29.36 16.35
N CYS A 290 -11.02 29.71 15.83
CA CYS A 290 -10.23 30.86 16.27
C CYS A 290 -9.96 31.81 15.11
N PHE A 291 -10.38 33.07 15.24
CA PHE A 291 -10.15 34.13 14.25
C PHE A 291 -9.07 35.09 14.74
N GLY A 292 -8.24 35.58 13.82
CA GLY A 292 -7.22 36.59 14.15
C GLY A 292 -7.85 37.98 14.37
N ALA A 293 -7.41 38.68 15.41
CA ALA A 293 -7.76 40.08 15.67
C ALA A 293 -6.52 40.86 16.14
N ASN A 294 -6.17 41.95 15.45
CA ASN A 294 -5.04 42.84 15.81
C ASN A 294 -3.72 42.09 16.09
N GLY A 295 -3.38 41.07 15.30
CA GLY A 295 -2.15 40.28 15.46
C GLY A 295 -2.17 39.20 16.55
N SER A 296 -3.28 39.06 17.30
CA SER A 296 -3.47 38.04 18.33
C SER A 296 -4.55 37.02 17.93
N VAL A 297 -4.38 35.76 18.33
CA VAL A 297 -5.28 34.66 17.97
C VAL A 297 -5.20 33.51 18.97
N GLY A 298 -6.26 32.72 19.06
CA GLY A 298 -6.33 31.51 19.87
C GLY A 298 -6.94 31.72 21.25
N PHE A 299 -6.74 30.74 22.12
CA PHE A 299 -7.36 30.69 23.45
C PHE A 299 -6.45 29.96 24.45
N ARG A 300 -6.76 30.13 25.73
CA ARG A 300 -6.30 29.29 26.84
C ARG A 300 -7.53 28.82 27.61
N LEU A 301 -7.56 27.55 28.01
CA LEU A 301 -8.63 27.00 28.86
C LEU A 301 -8.16 26.93 30.30
N ASP A 302 -9.08 27.24 31.21
CA ASP A 302 -8.91 26.94 32.62
C ASP A 302 -9.13 25.42 32.86
N PRO A 303 -8.68 24.89 34.01
CA PRO A 303 -8.96 23.50 34.37
C PRO A 303 -10.45 23.17 34.34
N LEU A 304 -10.80 22.02 33.75
CA LEU A 304 -12.18 21.58 33.64
C LEU A 304 -12.81 21.24 35.00
N SER A 305 -14.13 21.35 35.05
CA SER A 305 -14.94 20.90 36.19
C SER A 305 -14.70 19.41 36.52
N VAL A 306 -14.75 19.05 37.80
CA VAL A 306 -14.52 17.67 38.28
C VAL A 306 -15.43 16.66 37.56
N GLY A 307 -14.82 15.60 37.02
CA GLY A 307 -15.53 14.50 36.33
C GLY A 307 -15.77 14.73 34.83
N VAL A 308 -15.11 15.73 34.24
CA VAL A 308 -14.94 15.87 32.79
C VAL A 308 -13.44 15.95 32.50
N GLN A 309 -13.00 15.31 31.41
CA GLN A 309 -11.59 15.29 31.01
C GLN A 309 -11.47 15.64 29.52
N LEU A 310 -10.39 16.34 29.18
CA LEU A 310 -9.93 16.41 27.79
C LEU A 310 -9.33 15.05 27.41
N VAL A 311 -9.70 14.55 26.25
CA VAL A 311 -9.11 13.34 25.67
C VAL A 311 -8.76 13.61 24.21
N GLU A 312 -7.70 12.95 23.74
CA GLU A 312 -7.30 13.03 22.35
C GLU A 312 -8.49 12.69 21.44
N PRO A 313 -8.77 13.51 20.41
CA PRO A 313 -9.90 13.27 19.53
C PRO A 313 -9.72 11.98 18.71
N TYR A 314 -8.46 11.65 18.43
CA TYR A 314 -8.02 10.45 17.73
C TYR A 314 -6.59 10.08 18.19
N PRO A 315 -6.23 8.78 18.31
CA PRO A 315 -4.87 8.38 18.69
C PRO A 315 -3.83 8.85 17.67
N VAL A 316 -2.94 9.76 18.09
CA VAL A 316 -1.80 10.22 17.28
C VAL A 316 -0.50 9.91 18.02
N HIS A 317 0.29 8.98 17.50
CA HIS A 317 1.56 8.61 18.08
C HIS A 317 2.53 9.81 18.04
N GLY A 318 3.16 10.14 19.17
CA GLY A 318 4.04 11.31 19.31
C GLY A 318 3.31 12.62 19.65
N ALA A 319 1.97 12.63 19.73
CA ALA A 319 1.25 13.75 20.32
C ALA A 319 1.53 13.84 21.83
N LYS A 320 1.61 15.07 22.35
CA LYS A 320 1.87 15.38 23.78
C LYS A 320 0.71 16.11 24.45
N ASP A 321 -0.32 16.43 23.69
CA ASP A 321 -1.48 17.21 24.13
C ASP A 321 -2.75 16.58 23.54
N ALA A 322 -3.90 16.84 24.16
CA ALA A 322 -5.20 16.33 23.77
C ALA A 322 -5.83 17.12 22.59
N TRP A 323 -5.06 17.98 21.93
CA TRP A 323 -5.55 18.88 20.87
C TRP A 323 -4.89 18.59 19.53
N LEU A 324 -5.71 18.57 18.48
CA LEU A 324 -5.28 18.65 17.09
C LEU A 324 -5.69 19.99 16.50
N TYR A 325 -4.86 20.55 15.63
CA TYR A 325 -5.08 21.86 15.03
C TYR A 325 -5.16 21.76 13.50
N LEU A 326 -6.11 22.46 12.88
CA LEU A 326 -6.34 22.41 11.44
C LEU A 326 -6.60 23.79 10.86
N GLY A 327 -6.06 24.04 9.66
CA GLY A 327 -6.19 25.30 8.94
C GLY A 327 -4.86 25.75 8.30
N PRO A 328 -4.71 27.07 8.02
CA PRO A 328 -5.75 28.09 8.14
C PRO A 328 -6.81 27.96 7.03
N PHE A 329 -7.98 28.55 7.28
CA PHE A 329 -9.12 28.68 6.38
C PHE A 329 -9.45 30.16 6.20
N LEU A 330 -9.97 30.58 5.05
CA LEU A 330 -10.56 31.90 4.87
C LEU A 330 -11.80 32.04 5.75
N ALA A 331 -12.06 33.24 6.26
CA ALA A 331 -13.17 33.51 7.20
C ALA A 331 -14.57 33.06 6.72
N GLY A 332 -14.79 32.96 5.40
CA GLY A 332 -16.05 32.51 4.81
C GLY A 332 -16.17 31.00 4.59
N GLU A 333 -15.13 30.21 4.85
CA GLU A 333 -15.17 28.75 4.66
C GLU A 333 -15.91 28.06 5.83
N SER A 334 -16.70 27.03 5.51
CA SER A 334 -17.35 26.20 6.52
C SER A 334 -16.35 25.36 7.30
N ILE A 335 -16.61 25.15 8.59
CA ILE A 335 -15.82 24.23 9.42
C ILE A 335 -15.94 22.82 8.83
N PRO A 336 -14.83 22.11 8.56
CA PRO A 336 -14.89 20.75 8.05
C PRO A 336 -15.43 19.79 9.12
N ASP A 337 -16.02 18.68 8.67
CA ASP A 337 -16.30 17.55 9.54
C ASP A 337 -14.98 16.98 10.07
N VAL A 338 -14.75 17.16 11.37
CA VAL A 338 -13.45 16.89 11.99
C VAL A 338 -13.09 15.40 11.98
N GLU A 339 -14.04 14.49 12.12
CA GLU A 339 -13.77 13.05 12.08
C GLU A 339 -13.47 12.61 10.64
N ASN A 340 -14.28 13.06 9.69
CA ASN A 340 -14.12 12.76 8.28
C ASN A 340 -12.82 13.35 7.70
N SER A 341 -12.35 14.48 8.25
CA SER A 341 -11.12 15.16 7.83
C SER A 341 -9.82 14.40 8.13
N LEU A 342 -9.84 13.38 8.99
CA LEU A 342 -8.69 12.49 9.16
C LEU A 342 -8.55 11.48 8.01
N LEU A 343 -9.65 11.20 7.29
CA LEU A 343 -9.73 10.15 6.29
C LEU A 343 -9.45 10.63 4.86
N ALA A 344 -9.28 11.94 4.65
CA ALA A 344 -9.02 12.56 3.36
C ALA A 344 -8.32 13.92 3.52
N LEU A 345 -7.73 14.44 2.44
CA LEU A 345 -7.18 15.79 2.45
C LEU A 345 -8.29 16.81 2.69
N VAL A 346 -8.02 17.81 3.53
CA VAL A 346 -8.93 18.94 3.73
C VAL A 346 -8.63 19.98 2.67
N GLU A 347 -9.55 20.18 1.74
CA GLU A 347 -9.43 21.22 0.71
C GLU A 347 -9.88 22.56 1.28
N THR A 348 -9.05 23.59 1.09
CA THR A 348 -9.40 24.99 1.37
C THR A 348 -9.32 25.80 0.08
N GLN A 349 -9.87 27.01 0.09
CA GLN A 349 -9.76 27.96 -1.03
C GLN A 349 -8.30 28.33 -1.35
N GLU A 350 -7.36 28.13 -0.43
CA GLU A 350 -5.93 28.41 -0.62
C GLU A 350 -5.09 27.13 -0.86
N GLY A 351 -5.71 25.95 -0.92
CA GLY A 351 -5.06 24.67 -1.20
C GLY A 351 -5.35 23.58 -0.15
N GLY A 352 -4.72 22.42 -0.30
CA GLY A 352 -4.88 21.32 0.66
C GLY A 352 -4.16 21.59 1.99
N THR A 353 -4.81 21.26 3.11
CA THR A 353 -4.22 21.28 4.46
C THR A 353 -4.54 20.00 5.21
N PHE A 354 -3.85 19.79 6.34
CA PHE A 354 -4.05 18.65 7.23
C PHE A 354 -3.71 19.00 8.68
N TRP A 355 -3.98 18.07 9.59
CA TRP A 355 -3.84 18.27 11.03
C TRP A 355 -2.40 18.51 11.48
N ARG A 356 -2.24 19.35 12.51
CA ARG A 356 -0.97 19.78 13.12
C ARG A 356 -1.03 19.61 14.63
N LEU A 357 0.16 19.54 15.23
CA LEU A 357 0.34 19.45 16.68
C LEU A 357 0.97 20.75 17.20
N ASP A 358 0.79 21.06 18.49
CA ASP A 358 1.43 22.19 19.15
C ASP A 358 2.91 21.91 19.46
N GLN A 359 3.67 21.67 18.40
CA GLN A 359 5.13 21.49 18.41
C GLN A 359 5.73 22.17 17.17
N PRO A 360 6.98 22.66 17.25
CA PRO A 360 7.65 23.33 16.13
C PRO A 360 7.54 22.55 14.82
N ASN A 361 6.93 23.19 13.82
CA ASN A 361 6.76 22.68 12.45
C ASN A 361 6.30 21.20 12.37
N THR A 362 5.38 20.79 13.25
CA THR A 362 4.95 19.39 13.37
C THR A 362 3.55 19.17 12.81
N TRP A 363 3.45 18.17 11.95
CA TRP A 363 2.23 17.73 11.26
C TRP A 363 1.80 16.36 11.75
N VAL A 364 0.53 16.05 11.62
CA VAL A 364 0.00 14.70 11.74
C VAL A 364 0.04 14.06 10.36
N ARG A 365 0.61 12.86 10.23
CA ARG A 365 0.65 12.12 8.95
C ARG A 365 0.13 10.70 9.14
N PRO A 366 -0.72 10.18 8.24
CA PRO A 366 -1.15 8.79 8.24
C PRO A 366 -0.08 7.89 7.61
N PHE A 367 0.03 6.68 8.14
CA PHE A 367 0.91 5.63 7.65
C PHE A 367 0.14 4.31 7.56
N THR A 368 0.31 3.60 6.43
CA THR A 368 -0.31 2.29 6.23
C THR A 368 0.52 1.20 6.89
N GLU A 369 0.33 1.01 8.20
CA GLU A 369 1.03 0.00 9.00
C GLU A 369 0.30 -1.35 9.06
N ASN A 370 -0.93 -1.42 8.55
CA ASN A 370 -1.66 -2.68 8.40
C ASN A 370 -0.88 -3.68 7.54
N ALA A 371 -1.04 -4.98 7.81
CA ALA A 371 -0.41 -6.02 7.00
C ALA A 371 -0.84 -5.91 5.53
N LEU A 372 -2.14 -5.95 5.24
CA LEU A 372 -2.70 -5.84 3.88
C LEU A 372 -3.86 -4.84 3.75
N PHE A 373 -4.71 -4.69 4.76
CA PHE A 373 -5.90 -3.83 4.66
C PHE A 373 -5.53 -2.36 4.42
N GLY A 374 -6.17 -1.72 3.42
CA GLY A 374 -5.90 -0.33 3.05
C GLY A 374 -4.60 -0.12 2.26
N LYS A 375 -3.94 -1.19 1.80
CA LYS A 375 -2.83 -1.11 0.83
C LYS A 375 -3.31 -1.22 -0.61
N TRP A 376 -2.52 -0.67 -1.52
CA TRP A 376 -2.77 -0.68 -2.96
C TRP A 376 -1.61 -1.39 -3.69
N ASN A 377 -1.88 -2.52 -4.33
CA ASN A 377 -0.94 -3.23 -5.22
C ASN A 377 -1.69 -4.29 -6.05
N TYR A 378 -1.11 -4.76 -7.16
CA TYR A 378 -1.82 -5.71 -8.03
C TYR A 378 -2.24 -7.04 -7.37
N PRO A 379 -1.46 -7.66 -6.44
CA PRO A 379 -1.89 -8.90 -5.80
C PRO A 379 -3.14 -8.70 -4.93
N LEU A 380 -3.25 -7.54 -4.28
CA LEU A 380 -4.48 -7.17 -3.56
C LEU A 380 -5.64 -6.91 -4.51
N GLY A 381 -5.39 -6.35 -5.70
CA GLY A 381 -6.43 -6.22 -6.72
C GLY A 381 -7.12 -7.55 -7.04
N VAL A 382 -6.35 -8.59 -7.37
CA VAL A 382 -6.93 -9.92 -7.67
C VAL A 382 -7.54 -10.57 -6.43
N THR A 383 -6.91 -10.39 -5.25
CA THR A 383 -7.44 -10.90 -3.98
C THR A 383 -8.82 -10.33 -3.70
N LEU A 384 -8.97 -9.01 -3.77
CA LEU A 384 -10.24 -8.33 -3.54
C LEU A 384 -11.26 -8.65 -4.64
N TYR A 385 -10.84 -8.93 -5.88
CA TYR A 385 -11.74 -9.42 -6.93
C TYR A 385 -12.37 -10.76 -6.54
N GLY A 386 -11.56 -11.72 -6.11
CA GLY A 386 -12.05 -13.02 -5.63
C GLY A 386 -12.94 -12.90 -4.40
N MET A 387 -12.58 -12.04 -3.45
CA MET A 387 -13.38 -11.76 -2.24
C MET A 387 -14.74 -11.14 -2.59
N LEU A 388 -14.76 -10.14 -3.49
CA LEU A 388 -15.98 -9.47 -3.94
C LEU A 388 -16.94 -10.46 -4.60
N GLN A 389 -16.43 -11.29 -5.52
CA GLN A 389 -17.26 -12.29 -6.21
C GLN A 389 -17.69 -13.42 -5.27
N THR A 390 -16.87 -13.82 -4.30
CA THR A 390 -17.24 -14.79 -3.27
C THR A 390 -18.37 -14.25 -2.40
N GLY A 391 -18.28 -12.99 -1.96
CA GLY A 391 -19.34 -12.32 -1.20
C GLY A 391 -20.67 -12.31 -1.95
N LYS A 392 -20.63 -12.00 -3.26
CA LYS A 392 -21.82 -12.04 -4.14
C LYS A 392 -22.39 -13.45 -4.28
N LEU A 393 -21.54 -14.44 -4.57
CA LEU A 393 -21.95 -15.83 -4.79
C LEU A 393 -22.58 -16.46 -3.55
N LEU A 394 -22.02 -16.17 -2.36
CA LEU A 394 -22.44 -16.77 -1.09
C LEU A 394 -23.46 -15.91 -0.31
N GLY A 395 -23.77 -14.69 -0.77
CA GLY A 395 -24.66 -13.77 -0.06
C GLY A 395 -24.08 -13.24 1.26
N ARG A 396 -22.76 -13.04 1.32
CA ARG A 396 -22.02 -12.60 2.53
C ARG A 396 -21.76 -11.10 2.49
N ASP A 397 -22.69 -10.31 3.07
CA ASP A 397 -22.56 -8.85 3.11
C ASP A 397 -21.31 -8.39 3.86
N ASP A 398 -20.91 -9.09 4.92
CA ASP A 398 -19.70 -8.79 5.68
C ASP A 398 -18.41 -8.82 4.82
N LEU A 399 -18.32 -9.76 3.86
CA LEU A 399 -17.22 -9.81 2.90
C LEU A 399 -17.29 -8.66 1.89
N LEU A 400 -18.49 -8.30 1.44
CA LEU A 400 -18.70 -7.16 0.55
C LEU A 400 -18.28 -5.85 1.24
N GLN A 401 -18.74 -5.62 2.47
CA GLN A 401 -18.38 -4.46 3.27
C GLN A 401 -16.87 -4.40 3.54
N TYR A 402 -16.22 -5.53 3.80
CA TYR A 402 -14.77 -5.58 3.94
C TYR A 402 -14.06 -5.06 2.67
N VAL A 403 -14.47 -5.55 1.49
CA VAL A 403 -13.88 -5.13 0.21
C VAL A 403 -14.16 -3.66 -0.07
N TYR A 404 -15.40 -3.19 0.10
CA TYR A 404 -15.74 -1.78 -0.12
C TYR A 404 -14.97 -0.85 0.80
N LYS A 405 -14.88 -1.19 2.10
CA LYS A 405 -14.12 -0.40 3.07
C LYS A 405 -12.62 -0.37 2.74
N HIS A 406 -12.05 -1.49 2.28
CA HIS A 406 -10.64 -1.53 1.84
C HIS A 406 -10.42 -0.57 0.68
N ILE A 407 -11.22 -0.71 -0.40
CA ILE A 407 -11.06 0.10 -1.60
C ILE A 407 -11.30 1.57 -1.28
N GLU A 408 -12.37 1.90 -0.55
CA GLU A 408 -12.70 3.29 -0.20
C GLU A 408 -11.63 3.95 0.68
N THR A 409 -11.02 3.20 1.60
CA THR A 409 -9.87 3.70 2.38
C THR A 409 -8.74 4.16 1.46
N CYS A 410 -8.44 3.38 0.41
CA CYS A 410 -7.44 3.77 -0.58
C CYS A 410 -7.91 4.97 -1.43
N THR A 411 -9.15 4.96 -1.92
CA THR A 411 -9.59 5.98 -2.88
C THR A 411 -9.73 7.36 -2.23
N ARG A 412 -10.16 7.42 -0.97
CA ARG A 412 -10.25 8.67 -0.19
C ARG A 412 -8.90 9.30 0.12
N LEU A 413 -7.88 8.47 0.37
CA LEU A 413 -6.53 8.93 0.71
C LEU A 413 -5.69 9.31 -0.51
N TYR A 414 -6.14 9.07 -1.74
CA TYR A 414 -5.33 9.32 -2.94
C TYR A 414 -4.95 10.80 -3.11
N THR A 415 -5.90 11.73 -2.93
CA THR A 415 -5.61 13.17 -3.01
C THR A 415 -4.63 13.59 -1.91
N TYR A 416 -4.80 13.03 -0.70
CA TYR A 416 -3.87 13.25 0.41
C TYR A 416 -2.46 12.73 0.07
N ALA A 417 -2.34 11.50 -0.45
CA ALA A 417 -1.06 10.89 -0.75
C ALA A 417 -0.22 11.72 -1.75
N ASN A 418 -0.87 12.27 -2.77
CA ASN A 418 -0.22 13.15 -3.74
C ASN A 418 0.21 14.49 -3.11
N TRP A 419 -0.64 15.07 -2.26
CA TRP A 419 -0.30 16.28 -1.51
C TRP A 419 0.87 16.02 -0.54
N ASP A 420 0.80 14.95 0.25
CA ASP A 420 1.82 14.53 1.23
C ASP A 420 3.17 14.29 0.55
N LYS A 421 3.17 13.60 -0.60
CA LYS A 421 4.36 13.41 -1.44
C LYS A 421 4.93 14.74 -1.94
N ALA A 422 4.08 15.65 -2.43
CA ALA A 422 4.54 16.95 -2.91
C ALA A 422 5.11 17.83 -1.79
N GLN A 423 4.49 17.81 -0.60
CA GLN A 423 4.90 18.61 0.54
C GLN A 423 6.15 18.05 1.23
N TYR A 424 6.19 16.74 1.48
CA TYR A 424 7.17 16.10 2.36
C TYR A 424 8.12 15.14 1.67
N GLY A 425 7.98 14.95 0.35
CA GLY A 425 8.86 14.19 -0.52
C GLY A 425 8.35 12.79 -0.81
N ALA A 426 7.83 12.07 0.18
CA ALA A 426 7.27 10.74 0.00
C ALA A 426 6.00 10.56 0.84
N SER A 427 5.02 9.83 0.29
CA SER A 427 3.75 9.60 0.95
C SER A 427 3.85 8.53 2.04
N GLY A 428 3.20 8.74 3.19
CA GLY A 428 3.05 7.71 4.24
C GLY A 428 2.06 6.59 3.88
N VAL A 429 1.19 6.84 2.88
CA VAL A 429 0.14 5.93 2.42
C VAL A 429 0.17 5.79 0.89
N LEU A 430 -0.37 4.70 0.36
CA LEU A 430 -0.56 4.51 -1.10
C LEU A 430 0.71 4.77 -1.93
N ASN A 431 1.86 4.30 -1.43
CA ASN A 431 3.16 4.57 -2.01
C ASN A 431 3.23 4.20 -3.51
N THR A 432 2.67 3.05 -3.90
CA THR A 432 2.57 2.56 -5.28
C THR A 432 1.75 3.49 -6.18
N LEU A 433 0.52 3.82 -5.78
CA LEU A 433 -0.37 4.66 -6.58
C LEU A 433 0.11 6.12 -6.65
N ALA A 434 0.70 6.65 -5.57
CA ALA A 434 1.32 7.98 -5.56
C ALA A 434 2.61 8.06 -6.40
N THR A 435 3.19 6.93 -6.77
CA THR A 435 4.34 6.82 -7.68
C THR A 435 4.02 5.98 -8.91
N LEU A 436 2.79 6.07 -9.41
CA LEU A 436 2.32 5.33 -10.57
C LEU A 436 3.30 5.47 -11.75
N ASP A 437 4.00 4.38 -12.06
CA ASP A 437 4.96 4.31 -13.16
C ASP A 437 4.99 2.96 -13.89
N SER A 438 4.22 1.97 -13.42
CA SER A 438 4.03 0.67 -14.10
C SER A 438 2.57 0.20 -14.11
N LEU A 439 2.26 -0.75 -15.01
CA LEU A 439 0.98 -1.46 -15.03
C LEU A 439 0.68 -2.21 -13.70
N ASP A 440 1.72 -2.76 -13.07
CA ASP A 440 1.64 -3.45 -11.76
C ASP A 440 1.13 -2.52 -10.64
N ASP A 441 1.29 -1.21 -10.78
CA ASP A 441 0.80 -0.24 -9.79
C ASP A 441 -0.70 0.01 -9.89
N CYS A 442 -1.37 -0.33 -11.00
CA CYS A 442 -2.72 0.16 -11.25
C CYS A 442 -3.71 -0.85 -11.82
N GLY A 443 -3.32 -1.69 -12.80
CA GLY A 443 -4.30 -2.39 -13.64
C GLY A 443 -5.23 -3.32 -12.90
N SER A 444 -4.68 -4.29 -12.15
CA SER A 444 -5.46 -5.28 -11.40
C SER A 444 -6.36 -4.64 -10.32
N PHE A 445 -5.82 -3.70 -9.54
CA PHE A 445 -6.56 -3.04 -8.47
C PHE A 445 -7.61 -2.09 -9.05
N GLY A 446 -7.25 -1.28 -10.04
CA GLY A 446 -8.16 -0.40 -10.77
C GLY A 446 -9.31 -1.18 -11.39
N ALA A 447 -9.04 -2.33 -11.99
CA ALA A 447 -10.07 -3.18 -12.57
C ALA A 447 -11.06 -3.60 -11.47
N THR A 448 -10.56 -4.00 -10.31
CA THR A 448 -11.39 -4.45 -9.19
C THR A 448 -12.19 -3.30 -8.57
N MET A 449 -11.60 -2.10 -8.51
CA MET A 449 -12.26 -0.88 -8.10
C MET A 449 -13.44 -0.54 -9.04
N LEU A 450 -13.25 -0.60 -10.36
CA LEU A 450 -14.33 -0.36 -11.34
C LEU A 450 -15.48 -1.36 -11.19
N LEU A 451 -15.15 -2.63 -10.95
CA LEU A 451 -16.14 -3.67 -10.71
C LEU A 451 -16.93 -3.42 -9.40
N ALA A 452 -16.27 -2.93 -8.35
CA ALA A 452 -16.92 -2.56 -7.10
C ALA A 452 -17.87 -1.36 -7.29
N LEU A 453 -17.45 -0.35 -8.05
CA LEU A 453 -18.23 0.85 -8.38
C LEU A 453 -19.58 0.55 -9.04
N GLN A 454 -19.69 -0.54 -9.80
CA GLN A 454 -20.96 -0.95 -10.41
C GLN A 454 -22.06 -1.27 -9.39
N ASN A 455 -21.70 -1.56 -8.13
CA ASN A 455 -22.63 -2.03 -7.10
C ASN A 455 -22.61 -1.17 -5.82
N HIS A 456 -21.56 -0.38 -5.60
CA HIS A 456 -21.41 0.46 -4.41
C HIS A 456 -20.67 1.76 -4.78
N PRO A 457 -21.18 2.95 -4.42
CA PRO A 457 -20.45 4.20 -4.62
C PRO A 457 -19.20 4.24 -3.74
N LEU A 458 -18.05 4.60 -4.30
CA LEU A 458 -16.78 4.65 -3.55
C LEU A 458 -16.17 6.06 -3.69
N GLN A 459 -16.03 6.75 -2.56
CA GLN A 459 -15.58 8.15 -2.59
C GLN A 459 -14.16 8.28 -3.16
N GLY A 460 -13.99 9.14 -4.18
CA GLY A 460 -12.71 9.41 -4.82
C GLY A 460 -12.29 8.43 -5.92
N ALA A 461 -13.06 7.35 -6.14
CA ALA A 461 -12.70 6.30 -7.10
C ALA A 461 -12.76 6.76 -8.57
N GLU A 462 -13.70 7.63 -8.93
CA GLU A 462 -13.85 8.14 -10.32
C GLU A 462 -12.58 8.85 -10.80
N ARG A 463 -12.01 9.74 -9.98
CA ARG A 463 -10.75 10.42 -10.29
C ARG A 463 -9.59 9.43 -10.52
N ILE A 464 -9.56 8.35 -9.74
CA ILE A 464 -8.51 7.33 -9.87
C ILE A 464 -8.74 6.51 -11.15
N ALA A 465 -9.99 6.23 -11.52
CA ALA A 465 -10.30 5.58 -12.79
C ALA A 465 -9.79 6.41 -13.98
N ASP A 466 -10.01 7.73 -13.97
CA ASP A 466 -9.50 8.60 -15.03
C ASP A 466 -7.96 8.60 -15.09
N VAL A 467 -7.29 8.64 -13.94
CA VAL A 467 -5.82 8.58 -13.85
C VAL A 467 -5.28 7.26 -14.40
N ILE A 468 -5.91 6.13 -14.05
CA ILE A 468 -5.45 4.81 -14.50
C ILE A 468 -5.74 4.62 -15.99
N ALA A 469 -6.90 5.08 -16.48
CA ALA A 469 -7.23 5.05 -17.90
C ALA A 469 -6.22 5.87 -18.73
N ASP A 470 -5.93 7.12 -18.34
CA ASP A 470 -4.91 7.94 -18.99
C ASP A 470 -3.53 7.27 -18.93
N TYR A 471 -3.17 6.69 -17.79
CA TYR A 471 -1.89 6.02 -17.64
C TYR A 471 -1.74 4.84 -18.59
N ILE A 472 -2.69 3.89 -18.61
CA ILE A 472 -2.61 2.68 -19.44
C ILE A 472 -2.72 3.04 -20.94
N SER A 473 -3.64 3.92 -21.31
CA SER A 473 -3.89 4.24 -22.72
C SER A 473 -2.83 5.18 -23.30
N ASN A 474 -2.36 6.18 -22.54
CA ASN A 474 -1.57 7.29 -23.10
C ASN A 474 -0.14 7.42 -22.55
N ARG A 475 0.18 6.88 -21.37
CA ARG A 475 1.49 7.11 -20.72
C ARG A 475 2.38 5.88 -20.64
N GLN A 476 1.81 4.69 -20.47
CA GLN A 476 2.57 3.44 -20.44
C GLN A 476 3.33 3.29 -21.77
N ASP A 477 4.59 2.86 -21.67
CA ASP A 477 5.47 2.70 -22.81
C ASP A 477 4.92 1.65 -23.80
N ARG A 478 4.88 2.00 -25.09
CA ARG A 478 4.41 1.13 -26.19
C ARG A 478 5.42 1.00 -27.31
N LEU A 479 5.44 -0.16 -27.96
CA LEU A 479 6.12 -0.37 -29.24
C LEU A 479 5.34 0.30 -30.40
N PRO A 480 5.94 0.45 -31.59
CA PRO A 480 5.26 1.03 -32.76
C PRO A 480 4.00 0.27 -33.19
N ASP A 481 3.86 -1.01 -32.85
CA ASP A 481 2.68 -1.83 -33.10
C ASP A 481 1.58 -1.69 -32.02
N GLY A 482 1.79 -0.79 -31.06
CA GLY A 482 0.87 -0.50 -29.95
C GLY A 482 1.01 -1.43 -28.74
N SER A 483 1.87 -2.44 -28.78
CA SER A 483 2.05 -3.35 -27.64
C SER A 483 2.71 -2.68 -26.44
N LEU A 484 2.12 -2.86 -25.26
CA LEU A 484 2.63 -2.36 -23.98
C LEU A 484 3.90 -3.12 -23.59
N TYR A 485 4.94 -2.42 -23.14
CA TYR A 485 6.20 -3.05 -22.71
C TYR A 485 6.85 -2.30 -21.55
N ARG A 486 7.81 -2.96 -20.89
CA ARG A 486 8.52 -2.44 -19.72
C ARG A 486 9.86 -1.83 -20.12
N LYS A 487 10.10 -0.57 -19.75
CA LYS A 487 11.43 0.06 -19.76
C LYS A 487 12.01 0.10 -18.35
N PRO A 488 13.31 -0.22 -18.16
CA PRO A 488 13.96 -0.02 -16.86
C PRO A 488 13.96 1.47 -16.48
N LYS A 489 13.29 1.80 -15.37
CA LYS A 489 13.29 3.16 -14.79
C LYS A 489 13.87 3.17 -13.38
N HIS A 490 13.43 2.22 -12.54
CA HIS A 490 13.75 2.19 -11.10
C HIS A 490 14.14 0.78 -10.60
N VAL A 491 14.39 -0.15 -11.51
CA VAL A 491 14.75 -1.55 -11.22
C VAL A 491 16.04 -1.87 -11.96
N ASP A 492 16.90 -2.71 -11.37
CA ASP A 492 18.19 -3.12 -11.92
C ASP A 492 18.04 -4.15 -13.08
N PHE A 493 17.11 -3.92 -14.00
CA PHE A 493 17.01 -4.67 -15.25
C PHE A 493 17.77 -3.93 -16.36
N PRO A 494 18.63 -4.61 -17.14
CA PRO A 494 19.48 -3.92 -18.11
C PRO A 494 18.72 -3.49 -19.38
N ASN A 495 17.62 -4.18 -19.72
CA ASN A 495 16.99 -4.09 -21.03
C ASN A 495 15.49 -3.82 -20.95
N ALA A 496 14.96 -3.23 -22.02
CA ALA A 496 13.52 -3.21 -22.25
C ALA A 496 12.97 -4.63 -22.45
N THR A 497 11.78 -4.92 -21.93
CA THR A 497 11.20 -6.27 -21.92
C THR A 497 9.69 -6.25 -22.14
N LEU A 498 9.16 -7.34 -22.71
CA LEU A 498 7.73 -7.64 -22.81
C LEU A 498 7.41 -8.82 -21.89
N TRP A 499 6.46 -8.69 -20.97
CA TRP A 499 6.13 -9.73 -20.00
C TRP A 499 4.71 -10.22 -20.24
N CYS A 500 4.47 -11.53 -20.32
CA CYS A 500 3.12 -12.04 -20.55
C CYS A 500 2.11 -11.61 -19.45
N ASP A 501 2.60 -11.37 -18.24
CA ASP A 501 1.86 -10.82 -17.09
C ASP A 501 1.18 -9.48 -17.41
N ASP A 502 1.77 -8.65 -18.29
CA ASP A 502 1.22 -7.32 -18.64
C ASP A 502 -0.15 -7.41 -19.32
N LEU A 503 -0.52 -8.57 -19.87
CA LEU A 503 -1.89 -8.82 -20.34
C LEU A 503 -2.89 -8.76 -19.17
N TYR A 504 -2.56 -9.33 -18.01
CA TYR A 504 -3.40 -9.22 -16.82
C TYR A 504 -3.34 -7.83 -16.17
N MET A 505 -2.18 -7.18 -16.23
CA MET A 505 -2.02 -5.84 -15.66
C MET A 505 -2.65 -4.73 -16.52
N SER A 506 -3.26 -5.06 -17.66
CA SER A 506 -3.90 -4.08 -18.54
C SER A 506 -5.30 -4.49 -18.98
N VAL A 507 -5.47 -5.69 -19.54
CA VAL A 507 -6.71 -6.09 -20.23
C VAL A 507 -7.95 -6.09 -19.34
N PRO A 508 -7.95 -6.66 -18.11
CA PRO A 508 -9.11 -6.60 -17.23
C PRO A 508 -9.54 -5.16 -16.90
N TYR A 509 -8.59 -4.23 -16.80
CA TYR A 509 -8.91 -2.82 -16.61
C TYR A 509 -9.61 -2.26 -17.85
N LEU A 510 -9.00 -2.43 -19.03
CA LEU A 510 -9.56 -1.98 -20.31
C LEU A 510 -10.97 -2.54 -20.56
N CYS A 511 -11.19 -3.81 -20.25
CA CYS A 511 -12.51 -4.45 -20.35
C CYS A 511 -13.55 -3.75 -19.46
N ARG A 512 -13.19 -3.41 -18.22
CA ARG A 512 -14.10 -2.78 -17.27
C ARG A 512 -14.31 -1.29 -17.57
N SER A 513 -13.31 -0.61 -18.12
CA SER A 513 -13.45 0.74 -18.68
C SER A 513 -14.46 0.74 -19.82
N TYR A 514 -14.38 -0.20 -20.77
CA TYR A 514 -15.40 -0.36 -21.82
C TYR A 514 -16.79 -0.59 -21.23
N GLN A 515 -16.94 -1.48 -20.25
CA GLN A 515 -18.24 -1.73 -19.62
C GLN A 515 -18.83 -0.50 -18.94
N GLN A 516 -17.97 0.40 -18.43
CA GLN A 516 -18.39 1.63 -17.77
C GLN A 516 -18.72 2.76 -18.77
N THR A 517 -17.91 2.93 -19.82
CA THR A 517 -17.99 4.10 -20.73
C THR A 517 -18.66 3.79 -22.06
N GLY A 518 -18.67 2.53 -22.50
CA GLY A 518 -19.05 2.11 -23.85
C GLY A 518 -18.01 2.38 -24.94
N GLU A 519 -16.82 2.88 -24.59
CA GLU A 519 -15.77 3.23 -25.56
C GLU A 519 -15.05 1.98 -26.10
N ILE A 520 -15.36 1.60 -27.34
CA ILE A 520 -14.86 0.37 -27.97
C ILE A 520 -13.34 0.33 -28.14
N SER A 521 -12.69 1.50 -28.19
CA SER A 521 -11.24 1.65 -28.29
C SER A 521 -10.48 0.90 -27.19
N TYR A 522 -11.07 0.76 -25.99
CA TYR A 522 -10.49 -0.04 -24.92
C TYR A 522 -10.45 -1.54 -25.25
N LEU A 523 -11.48 -2.07 -25.90
CA LEU A 523 -11.49 -3.48 -26.32
C LEU A 523 -10.61 -3.72 -27.53
N GLU A 524 -10.52 -2.76 -28.46
CA GLU A 524 -9.61 -2.81 -29.61
C GLU A 524 -8.14 -2.83 -29.13
N ASP A 525 -7.79 -1.98 -28.15
CA ASP A 525 -6.46 -2.01 -27.54
C ASP A 525 -6.20 -3.34 -26.84
N ALA A 526 -7.13 -3.81 -26.00
CA ALA A 526 -7.01 -5.09 -25.31
C ALA A 526 -6.82 -6.28 -26.28
N ALA A 527 -7.58 -6.32 -27.37
CA ALA A 527 -7.45 -7.34 -28.40
C ALA A 527 -6.09 -7.24 -29.12
N ASN A 528 -5.65 -6.04 -29.48
CA ASN A 528 -4.34 -5.84 -30.09
C ASN A 528 -3.20 -6.32 -29.18
N GLN A 529 -3.27 -6.10 -27.86
CA GLN A 529 -2.25 -6.61 -26.93
C GLN A 529 -2.06 -8.13 -27.09
N PHE A 530 -3.14 -8.93 -27.12
CA PHE A 530 -3.02 -10.37 -27.33
C PHE A 530 -2.39 -10.76 -28.66
N ILE A 531 -2.80 -10.09 -29.75
CA ILE A 531 -2.28 -10.38 -31.09
C ILE A 531 -0.78 -10.11 -31.16
N GLN A 532 -0.31 -8.97 -30.63
CA GLN A 532 1.12 -8.65 -30.67
C GLN A 532 1.94 -9.51 -29.69
N PHE A 533 1.42 -9.78 -28.49
CA PHE A 533 2.11 -10.63 -27.51
C PHE A 533 2.26 -12.06 -28.03
N LYS A 534 1.24 -12.62 -28.69
CA LYS A 534 1.31 -13.94 -29.32
C LYS A 534 2.49 -14.03 -30.30
N LYS A 535 2.69 -13.02 -31.16
CA LYS A 535 3.79 -13.01 -32.14
C LYS A 535 5.19 -13.09 -31.52
N LYS A 536 5.36 -12.60 -30.28
CA LYS A 536 6.66 -12.50 -29.60
C LYS A 536 6.91 -13.62 -28.59
N LEU A 537 5.87 -14.04 -27.87
CA LEU A 537 5.99 -14.89 -26.69
C LEU A 537 5.47 -16.32 -26.90
N TYR A 538 4.57 -16.55 -27.88
CA TYR A 538 4.00 -17.87 -28.10
C TYR A 538 5.05 -18.88 -28.56
N ILE A 539 4.99 -20.09 -28.02
CA ILE A 539 5.86 -21.23 -28.36
C ILE A 539 5.00 -22.23 -29.15
N PRO A 540 5.02 -22.20 -30.50
CA PRO A 540 4.07 -22.95 -31.32
C PRO A 540 4.11 -24.46 -31.09
N GLU A 541 5.30 -25.01 -30.84
CA GLU A 541 5.50 -26.46 -30.65
C GLU A 541 4.86 -26.98 -29.36
N LEU A 542 4.70 -26.10 -28.38
CA LEU A 542 4.11 -26.42 -27.08
C LEU A 542 2.68 -25.91 -26.93
N GLN A 543 2.29 -24.93 -27.74
CA GLN A 543 1.05 -24.16 -27.64
C GLN A 543 0.88 -23.45 -26.29
N ILE A 544 1.96 -22.88 -25.77
CA ILE A 544 1.99 -22.11 -24.52
C ILE A 544 2.86 -20.86 -24.68
N MET A 545 2.97 -20.05 -23.63
CA MET A 545 3.70 -18.77 -23.67
C MET A 545 5.06 -18.88 -22.98
N SER A 546 6.06 -18.24 -23.58
CA SER A 546 7.27 -17.77 -22.89
C SER A 546 6.90 -16.66 -21.91
N HIS A 547 7.58 -16.61 -20.76
CA HIS A 547 7.34 -15.58 -19.74
C HIS A 547 7.70 -14.17 -20.24
N VAL A 548 8.93 -13.98 -20.72
CA VAL A 548 9.46 -12.67 -21.12
C VAL A 548 10.09 -12.70 -22.51
N TYR A 549 9.98 -11.59 -23.24
CA TYR A 549 10.79 -11.23 -24.39
C TYR A 549 11.75 -10.10 -24.00
N ASP A 550 13.04 -10.30 -24.27
CA ASP A 550 14.08 -9.31 -23.96
C ASP A 550 14.55 -8.64 -25.25
N PHE A 551 14.31 -7.33 -25.35
CA PHE A 551 14.67 -6.55 -26.53
C PHE A 551 16.17 -6.26 -26.62
N GLY A 552 16.93 -6.41 -25.52
CA GLY A 552 18.38 -6.21 -25.54
C GLY A 552 19.13 -7.31 -26.27
N ILE A 553 18.57 -8.52 -26.33
CA ILE A 553 19.11 -9.63 -27.12
C ILE A 553 18.15 -10.10 -28.24
N ASP A 554 17.01 -9.42 -28.37
CA ASP A 554 15.93 -9.68 -29.32
C ASP A 554 15.44 -11.15 -29.31
N LYS A 555 15.19 -11.70 -28.11
CA LYS A 555 14.76 -13.10 -27.97
C LYS A 555 13.76 -13.31 -26.81
N PRO A 556 12.83 -14.27 -26.95
CA PRO A 556 12.08 -14.78 -25.82
C PRO A 556 12.99 -15.62 -24.90
N THR A 557 12.72 -15.56 -23.61
CA THR A 557 13.35 -16.43 -22.59
C THR A 557 13.04 -17.91 -22.82
N LYS A 558 11.91 -18.23 -23.49
CA LYS A 558 11.38 -19.58 -23.71
C LYS A 558 11.14 -20.37 -22.42
N ILE A 559 10.99 -19.67 -21.29
CA ILE A 559 10.61 -20.29 -20.03
C ILE A 559 9.10 -20.24 -19.88
N ALA A 560 8.46 -21.41 -19.84
CA ALA A 560 7.02 -21.55 -19.64
C ALA A 560 6.67 -21.48 -18.15
N TRP A 561 6.84 -20.29 -17.55
CA TRP A 561 6.48 -20.06 -16.16
C TRP A 561 4.97 -20.16 -15.97
N GLY A 562 4.54 -20.93 -14.98
CA GLY A 562 3.13 -21.30 -14.75
C GLY A 562 2.24 -20.09 -14.52
N ARG A 563 2.57 -19.22 -13.56
CA ARG A 563 1.71 -18.07 -13.24
C ARG A 563 1.61 -17.09 -14.41
N GLY A 564 2.71 -16.75 -15.07
CA GLY A 564 2.67 -15.88 -16.27
C GLY A 564 1.76 -16.45 -17.36
N ASN A 565 1.79 -17.77 -17.60
CA ASN A 565 0.85 -18.43 -18.52
C ASN A 565 -0.60 -18.39 -18.04
N GLY A 566 -0.83 -18.59 -16.74
CA GLY A 566 -2.15 -18.44 -16.14
C GLY A 566 -2.73 -17.03 -16.38
N TRP A 567 -1.91 -15.98 -16.23
CA TRP A 567 -2.36 -14.60 -16.46
C TRP A 567 -2.81 -14.35 -17.89
N VAL A 568 -2.15 -14.98 -18.87
CA VAL A 568 -2.52 -14.88 -20.29
C VAL A 568 -3.93 -15.41 -20.50
N ILE A 569 -4.20 -16.67 -20.12
CA ILE A 569 -5.49 -17.30 -20.41
C ILE A 569 -6.62 -16.78 -19.51
N PHE A 570 -6.31 -16.41 -18.26
CA PHE A 570 -7.24 -15.71 -17.39
C PHE A 570 -7.73 -14.43 -18.05
N SER A 571 -6.81 -13.58 -18.50
CA SER A 571 -7.14 -12.28 -19.09
C SER A 571 -7.81 -12.43 -20.46
N LEU A 572 -7.45 -13.45 -21.23
CA LEU A 572 -8.09 -13.75 -22.50
C LEU A 572 -9.55 -14.16 -22.30
N SER A 573 -9.82 -14.92 -21.23
CA SER A 573 -11.19 -15.25 -20.84
C SER A 573 -12.00 -14.02 -20.39
N GLU A 574 -11.37 -13.06 -19.69
CA GLU A 574 -12.03 -11.80 -19.31
C GLU A 574 -12.41 -10.99 -20.56
N LEU A 575 -11.49 -10.88 -21.52
CA LEU A 575 -11.72 -10.18 -22.78
C LEU A 575 -12.83 -10.83 -23.61
N LEU A 576 -12.76 -12.14 -23.85
CA LEU A 576 -13.73 -12.87 -24.67
C LEU A 576 -15.16 -12.80 -24.12
N ALA A 577 -15.33 -12.61 -22.82
CA ALA A 577 -16.64 -12.48 -22.18
C ALA A 577 -17.32 -11.13 -22.45
N VAL A 578 -16.56 -10.09 -22.82
CA VAL A 578 -17.09 -8.75 -23.09
C VAL A 578 -16.91 -8.31 -24.54
N LEU A 579 -16.06 -9.02 -25.30
CA LEU A 579 -15.77 -8.72 -26.70
C LEU A 579 -17.01 -9.02 -27.57
N PRO A 580 -17.51 -8.03 -28.35
CA PRO A 580 -18.66 -8.24 -29.23
C PRO A 580 -18.45 -9.41 -30.19
N GLU A 581 -19.50 -10.20 -30.47
CA GLU A 581 -19.41 -11.35 -31.38
C GLU A 581 -18.96 -10.96 -32.80
N SER A 582 -19.31 -9.74 -33.23
CA SER A 582 -18.95 -9.16 -34.52
C SER A 582 -17.54 -8.56 -34.59
N HIS A 583 -16.78 -8.55 -33.49
CA HIS A 583 -15.45 -7.95 -33.46
C HIS A 583 -14.47 -8.75 -34.35
N GLU A 584 -13.74 -8.05 -35.22
CA GLU A 584 -12.92 -8.67 -36.28
C GLU A 584 -11.89 -9.67 -35.74
N GLN A 585 -11.24 -9.34 -34.63
CA GLN A 585 -10.21 -10.18 -34.01
C GLN A 585 -10.77 -11.32 -33.14
N ARG A 586 -12.10 -11.40 -32.90
CA ARG A 586 -12.67 -12.38 -31.97
C ARG A 586 -12.39 -13.83 -32.38
N GLY A 587 -12.45 -14.13 -33.68
CA GLY A 587 -12.15 -15.46 -34.20
C GLY A 587 -10.71 -15.90 -33.91
N GLU A 588 -9.73 -15.02 -34.14
CA GLU A 588 -8.32 -15.28 -33.85
C GLU A 588 -8.06 -15.45 -32.34
N LEU A 589 -8.72 -14.65 -31.51
CA LEU A 589 -8.63 -14.74 -30.05
C LEU A 589 -9.24 -16.04 -29.50
N LEU A 590 -10.38 -16.48 -30.05
CA LEU A 590 -10.98 -17.79 -29.70
C LEU A 590 -10.08 -18.95 -30.12
N GLN A 591 -9.48 -18.88 -31.32
CA GLN A 591 -8.50 -19.88 -31.74
C GLN A 591 -7.33 -19.91 -30.77
N PHE A 592 -6.79 -18.74 -30.40
CA PHE A 592 -5.68 -18.65 -29.46
C PHE A 592 -6.04 -19.21 -28.07
N PHE A 593 -7.25 -18.93 -27.58
CA PHE A 593 -7.75 -19.51 -26.33
C PHE A 593 -7.79 -21.04 -26.38
N ASN A 594 -8.25 -21.62 -27.48
CA ASN A 594 -8.28 -23.07 -27.67
C ASN A 594 -6.87 -23.67 -27.78
N GLU A 595 -5.96 -23.03 -28.52
CA GLU A 595 -4.56 -23.46 -28.62
C GLU A 595 -3.87 -23.50 -27.26
N LEU A 596 -3.99 -22.43 -26.47
CA LEU A 596 -3.46 -22.37 -25.11
C LEU A 596 -4.11 -23.45 -24.23
N SER A 597 -5.42 -23.64 -24.36
CA SER A 597 -6.16 -24.63 -23.58
C SER A 597 -5.64 -26.05 -23.82
N GLU A 598 -5.41 -26.42 -25.08
CA GLU A 598 -4.82 -27.72 -25.44
C GLU A 598 -3.38 -27.86 -24.95
N GLY A 599 -2.58 -26.79 -25.05
CA GLY A 599 -1.21 -26.74 -24.56
C GLY A 599 -1.12 -27.03 -23.06
N TYR A 600 -1.93 -26.32 -22.27
CA TYR A 600 -1.99 -26.52 -20.83
C TYR A 600 -2.55 -27.88 -20.46
N LEU A 601 -3.58 -28.38 -21.16
CA LEU A 601 -4.21 -29.66 -20.81
C LEU A 601 -3.21 -30.83 -20.87
N ARG A 602 -2.30 -30.82 -21.86
CA ARG A 602 -1.22 -31.82 -21.99
C ARG A 602 -0.22 -31.81 -20.83
N LEU A 603 -0.12 -30.71 -20.10
CA LEU A 603 0.86 -30.48 -19.04
C LEU A 603 0.25 -30.62 -17.63
N GLN A 604 -1.01 -31.05 -17.51
CA GLN A 604 -1.63 -31.28 -16.21
C GLN A 604 -0.90 -32.42 -15.46
N GLY A 605 -0.46 -32.12 -14.25
CA GLY A 605 0.26 -33.06 -13.38
C GLY A 605 -0.60 -34.23 -12.89
N GLY A 606 0.09 -35.21 -12.31
CA GLY A 606 -0.51 -36.44 -11.78
C GLY A 606 -1.60 -36.18 -10.74
N ASN A 607 -1.40 -35.20 -9.85
CA ASN A 607 -2.36 -34.83 -8.82
C ASN A 607 -3.46 -33.86 -9.30
N GLY A 608 -3.42 -33.44 -10.57
CA GLY A 608 -4.37 -32.48 -11.15
C GLY A 608 -3.91 -31.03 -11.16
N LEU A 609 -2.81 -30.71 -10.49
CA LEU A 609 -2.21 -29.39 -10.50
C LEU A 609 -1.22 -29.25 -11.66
N TRP A 610 -0.87 -28.01 -11.99
CA TRP A 610 0.20 -27.68 -12.93
C TRP A 610 1.46 -27.29 -12.18
N HIS A 611 2.60 -27.45 -12.84
CA HIS A 611 3.91 -27.20 -12.25
C HIS A 611 4.34 -25.73 -12.43
N GLN A 612 5.14 -25.24 -11.48
CA GLN A 612 5.73 -23.89 -11.48
C GLN A 612 6.42 -23.55 -12.81
N VAL A 613 7.15 -24.50 -13.39
CA VAL A 613 7.57 -24.44 -14.78
C VAL A 613 6.80 -25.54 -15.51
N LEU A 614 5.90 -25.16 -16.42
CA LEU A 614 4.89 -26.05 -16.98
C LEU A 614 5.48 -27.27 -17.71
N THR A 615 6.67 -27.09 -18.30
CA THR A 615 7.39 -28.13 -19.04
C THR A 615 8.33 -28.97 -18.18
N GLU A 616 8.42 -28.70 -16.87
CA GLU A 616 9.35 -29.34 -15.94
C GLU A 616 8.58 -29.97 -14.77
N PRO A 617 8.14 -31.24 -14.90
CA PRO A 617 7.38 -31.95 -13.86
C PRO A 617 8.14 -32.15 -12.54
N THR A 618 9.44 -31.84 -12.53
CA THR A 618 10.28 -31.86 -11.32
C THR A 618 10.23 -30.54 -10.55
N SER A 619 9.64 -29.48 -11.10
CA SER A 619 9.31 -28.27 -10.34
C SER A 619 8.07 -28.51 -9.48
N TYR A 620 7.85 -27.70 -8.45
CA TYR A 620 6.72 -27.90 -7.53
C TYR A 620 5.37 -27.62 -8.22
N GLU A 621 4.30 -28.26 -7.72
CA GLU A 621 2.93 -28.03 -8.21
C GLU A 621 2.41 -26.67 -7.72
N GLU A 622 2.15 -25.73 -8.63
CA GLU A 622 1.86 -24.33 -8.28
C GLU A 622 0.36 -24.04 -8.30
N THR A 623 -0.13 -23.47 -7.20
CA THR A 623 -1.57 -23.32 -6.92
C THR A 623 -2.19 -22.18 -7.72
N SER A 624 -1.47 -21.07 -7.96
CA SER A 624 -2.04 -19.90 -8.64
C SER A 624 -2.28 -20.13 -10.14
N CYS A 625 -1.33 -20.76 -10.84
CA CYS A 625 -1.46 -21.12 -12.24
C CYS A 625 -2.53 -22.18 -12.45
N THR A 626 -2.56 -23.20 -11.60
CA THR A 626 -3.62 -24.21 -11.59
C THR A 626 -4.98 -23.53 -11.51
N SER A 627 -5.17 -22.64 -10.54
CA SER A 627 -6.43 -21.92 -10.34
C SER A 627 -6.86 -21.13 -11.58
N MET A 628 -5.93 -20.44 -12.27
CA MET A 628 -6.24 -19.70 -13.49
C MET A 628 -6.62 -20.61 -14.67
N PHE A 629 -6.01 -21.79 -14.79
CA PHE A 629 -6.40 -22.76 -15.80
C PHE A 629 -7.81 -23.31 -15.55
N LEU A 630 -8.15 -23.64 -14.29
CA LEU A 630 -9.51 -24.05 -13.94
C LEU A 630 -10.53 -22.94 -14.23
N TYR A 631 -10.21 -21.70 -13.86
CA TYR A 631 -11.04 -20.53 -14.14
C TYR A 631 -11.32 -20.39 -15.64
N ALA A 632 -10.28 -20.41 -16.46
CA ALA A 632 -10.43 -20.29 -17.91
C ALA A 632 -11.19 -21.47 -18.52
N TYR A 633 -10.86 -22.72 -18.17
CA TYR A 633 -11.54 -23.90 -18.70
C TYR A 633 -13.03 -23.92 -18.36
N ALA A 634 -13.39 -23.61 -17.12
CA ALA A 634 -14.79 -23.55 -16.70
C ALA A 634 -15.58 -22.51 -17.51
N ARG A 635 -15.01 -21.32 -17.73
CA ARG A 635 -15.62 -20.30 -18.60
C ARG A 635 -15.68 -20.74 -20.06
N GLY A 636 -14.62 -21.36 -20.57
CA GLY A 636 -14.55 -21.86 -21.93
C GLY A 636 -15.64 -22.87 -22.25
N VAL A 637 -15.95 -23.77 -21.31
CA VAL A 637 -17.08 -24.70 -21.41
C VAL A 637 -18.41 -23.94 -21.33
N ARG A 638 -18.61 -23.13 -20.29
CA ARG A 638 -19.90 -22.45 -20.02
C ARG A 638 -20.34 -21.47 -21.10
N TYR A 639 -19.38 -20.83 -21.77
CA TYR A 639 -19.65 -19.87 -22.84
C TYR A 639 -19.53 -20.48 -24.23
N GLY A 640 -19.31 -21.80 -24.34
CA GLY A 640 -19.23 -22.50 -25.63
C GLY A 640 -18.01 -22.13 -26.48
N TRP A 641 -16.92 -21.67 -25.85
CA TRP A 641 -15.66 -21.36 -26.56
C TRP A 641 -14.83 -22.62 -26.83
N ILE A 642 -15.03 -23.65 -26.01
CA ILE A 642 -14.43 -24.98 -26.16
C ILE A 642 -15.52 -25.93 -26.67
N THR A 643 -15.24 -26.62 -27.77
CA THR A 643 -16.18 -27.57 -28.39
C THR A 643 -16.05 -29.00 -27.84
N ASP A 644 -14.82 -29.46 -27.58
CA ASP A 644 -14.52 -30.78 -27.00
C ASP A 644 -14.44 -30.68 -25.46
N THR A 645 -15.60 -30.59 -24.81
CA THR A 645 -15.72 -30.16 -23.40
C THR A 645 -15.36 -31.24 -22.38
N GLU A 646 -15.55 -32.53 -22.66
CA GLU A 646 -15.43 -33.61 -21.67
C GLU A 646 -14.05 -33.67 -21.00
N LYS A 647 -12.97 -33.57 -21.80
CA LYS A 647 -11.60 -33.61 -21.29
C LYS A 647 -11.27 -32.43 -20.39
N TYR A 648 -11.85 -31.25 -20.65
CA TYR A 648 -11.67 -30.07 -19.82
C TYR A 648 -12.48 -30.15 -18.55
N ILE A 649 -13.72 -30.65 -18.60
CA ILE A 649 -14.54 -30.91 -17.41
C ILE A 649 -13.81 -31.88 -16.48
N ALA A 650 -13.25 -32.98 -17.01
CA ALA A 650 -12.44 -33.92 -16.24
C ALA A 650 -11.20 -33.27 -15.63
N ALA A 651 -10.48 -32.44 -16.41
CA ALA A 651 -9.32 -31.70 -15.91
C ALA A 651 -9.68 -30.71 -14.80
N ILE A 652 -10.83 -30.03 -14.90
CA ILE A 652 -11.32 -29.09 -13.88
C ILE A 652 -11.58 -29.81 -12.56
N HIS A 653 -12.35 -30.90 -12.59
CA HIS A 653 -12.63 -31.69 -11.38
C HIS A 653 -11.34 -32.26 -10.76
N LYS A 654 -10.41 -32.74 -11.59
CA LYS A 654 -9.11 -33.25 -11.12
C LYS A 654 -8.29 -32.15 -10.44
N GLY A 655 -8.23 -30.97 -11.06
CA GLY A 655 -7.48 -29.82 -10.52
C GLY A 655 -8.07 -29.27 -9.24
N TRP A 656 -9.39 -29.07 -9.17
CA TRP A 656 -10.05 -28.57 -7.96
C TRP A 656 -9.87 -29.54 -6.79
N ASN A 657 -10.11 -30.83 -7.01
CA ASN A 657 -9.92 -31.86 -5.98
C ASN A 657 -8.45 -31.98 -5.56
N GLY A 658 -7.51 -31.86 -6.49
CA GLY A 658 -6.08 -31.80 -6.20
C GLY A 658 -5.75 -30.63 -5.26
N MET A 659 -6.19 -29.42 -5.60
CA MET A 659 -5.93 -28.22 -4.78
C MET A 659 -6.57 -28.33 -3.39
N ALA A 660 -7.82 -28.79 -3.29
CA ALA A 660 -8.46 -29.00 -1.99
C ALA A 660 -7.71 -30.03 -1.13
N ARG A 661 -7.05 -31.02 -1.75
CA ARG A 661 -6.28 -32.07 -1.06
C ARG A 661 -4.85 -31.67 -0.68
N ILE A 662 -4.21 -30.82 -1.48
CA ILE A 662 -2.76 -30.60 -1.43
C ILE A 662 -2.41 -29.16 -1.09
N SER A 663 -3.24 -28.19 -1.47
CA SER A 663 -2.91 -26.76 -1.40
C SER A 663 -3.75 -25.98 -0.40
N ILE A 664 -4.86 -26.51 0.10
CA ILE A 664 -5.75 -25.80 1.04
C ILE A 664 -5.94 -26.62 2.32
N ASP A 665 -5.53 -26.05 3.46
CA ASP A 665 -5.74 -26.69 4.75
C ASP A 665 -7.13 -26.40 5.35
N LYS A 666 -7.49 -27.16 6.39
CA LYS A 666 -8.75 -27.06 7.14
C LYS A 666 -9.00 -25.70 7.81
N PHE A 667 -8.00 -24.82 7.87
CA PHE A 667 -8.11 -23.46 8.39
C PHE A 667 -8.24 -22.42 7.27
N GLY A 668 -8.29 -22.86 6.01
CA GLY A 668 -8.37 -21.98 4.84
C GLY A 668 -7.03 -21.37 4.43
N ASN A 669 -5.90 -21.87 4.94
CA ASN A 669 -4.61 -21.41 4.41
C ASN A 669 -4.34 -22.01 3.03
N VAL A 670 -3.71 -21.22 2.16
CA VAL A 670 -3.38 -21.59 0.79
C VAL A 670 -1.86 -21.70 0.64
N TYR A 671 -1.41 -22.88 0.23
CA TYR A 671 -0.01 -23.27 0.02
C TYR A 671 0.32 -23.31 -1.48
N GLY A 672 1.62 -23.36 -1.80
CA GLY A 672 2.08 -23.54 -3.19
C GLY A 672 1.84 -22.32 -4.10
N VAL A 673 1.64 -21.13 -3.53
CA VAL A 673 1.54 -19.88 -4.29
C VAL A 673 2.92 -19.28 -4.45
N CYS A 674 3.44 -19.26 -5.68
CA CYS A 674 4.77 -18.72 -5.97
C CYS A 674 4.85 -17.24 -5.56
N ARG A 675 5.94 -16.80 -4.91
CA ARG A 675 6.14 -15.38 -4.57
C ARG A 675 6.32 -14.50 -5.81
N GLY A 676 6.26 -13.18 -5.66
CA GLY A 676 6.58 -12.23 -6.74
C GLY A 676 7.96 -12.50 -7.36
N SER A 677 8.06 -12.38 -8.69
CA SER A 677 9.25 -12.80 -9.46
C SER A 677 9.77 -11.70 -10.37
N GLY A 678 11.09 -11.71 -10.57
CA GLY A 678 11.72 -11.10 -11.73
C GLY A 678 11.61 -12.01 -12.96
N TYR A 679 12.57 -11.88 -13.89
CA TYR A 679 12.73 -12.83 -14.98
C TYR A 679 14.16 -13.38 -15.03
N SER A 680 14.29 -14.56 -15.62
CA SER A 680 15.57 -15.23 -15.87
C SER A 680 15.49 -16.07 -17.15
N TYR A 681 16.66 -16.38 -17.72
CA TYR A 681 16.84 -17.36 -18.80
C TYR A 681 17.05 -18.78 -18.27
N SER A 682 17.21 -18.94 -16.96
CA SER A 682 17.44 -20.23 -16.31
C SER A 682 16.13 -20.83 -15.80
N VAL A 683 15.85 -22.08 -16.18
CA VAL A 683 14.81 -22.90 -15.54
C VAL A 683 15.05 -23.01 -14.03
N GLY A 684 16.31 -23.16 -13.61
CA GLY A 684 16.68 -23.32 -12.20
C GLY A 684 16.27 -22.13 -11.33
N TYR A 685 16.28 -20.91 -11.88
CA TYR A 685 15.75 -19.75 -11.16
C TYR A 685 14.27 -19.94 -10.78
N TYR A 686 13.42 -20.33 -11.73
CA TYR A 686 11.99 -20.50 -11.46
C TYR A 686 11.67 -21.74 -10.65
N LYS A 687 12.44 -22.81 -10.85
CA LYS A 687 12.21 -24.11 -10.24
C LYS A 687 12.79 -24.19 -8.83
N ASP A 688 14.02 -23.73 -8.63
CA ASP A 688 14.82 -23.97 -7.44
C ASP A 688 14.97 -22.71 -6.56
N ASP A 689 15.12 -21.51 -7.16
CA ASP A 689 15.34 -20.25 -6.41
C ASP A 689 14.03 -19.49 -6.08
N LEU A 690 13.00 -19.66 -6.91
CA LEU A 690 11.73 -18.97 -6.80
C LEU A 690 10.70 -19.83 -6.06
N SER A 691 10.77 -19.76 -4.73
CA SER A 691 9.90 -20.50 -3.82
C SER A 691 8.46 -19.94 -3.76
N TRP A 692 7.58 -20.70 -3.10
CA TRP A 692 6.24 -20.27 -2.73
C TRP A 692 6.20 -19.67 -1.33
N LEU A 693 5.13 -18.94 -1.03
CA LEU A 693 4.83 -18.36 0.29
C LEU A 693 3.42 -18.77 0.73
N LEU A 694 3.26 -19.03 2.03
CA LEU A 694 1.96 -19.35 2.63
C LEU A 694 1.04 -18.11 2.56
N ASN A 695 -0.20 -18.31 2.10
CA ASN A 695 -1.21 -17.26 1.98
C ASN A 695 -0.78 -16.04 1.17
N ASP A 696 0.07 -16.26 0.17
CA ASP A 696 0.52 -15.18 -0.69
C ASP A 696 -0.66 -14.60 -1.50
N THR A 697 -0.78 -13.26 -1.46
CA THR A 697 -1.86 -12.50 -2.11
C THR A 697 -1.92 -12.66 -3.63
N HIS A 698 -0.86 -13.15 -4.27
CA HIS A 698 -0.91 -13.46 -5.71
C HIS A 698 -1.89 -14.60 -6.01
N GLY A 699 -2.20 -15.48 -5.04
CA GLY A 699 -3.00 -16.68 -5.26
C GLY A 699 -4.39 -16.68 -4.63
N ILE A 700 -4.59 -16.01 -3.48
CA ILE A 700 -5.85 -16.10 -2.70
C ILE A 700 -7.07 -15.78 -3.55
N GLY A 701 -7.07 -14.63 -4.22
CA GLY A 701 -8.19 -14.21 -5.07
C GLY A 701 -8.45 -15.17 -6.23
N ILE A 702 -7.39 -15.72 -6.82
CA ILE A 702 -7.50 -16.63 -7.96
C ILE A 702 -8.09 -17.97 -7.52
N VAL A 703 -7.68 -18.51 -6.37
CA VAL A 703 -8.27 -19.74 -5.80
C VAL A 703 -9.76 -19.55 -5.59
N LEU A 704 -10.16 -18.39 -5.05
CA LEU A 704 -11.57 -18.06 -4.88
C LEU A 704 -12.31 -17.99 -6.23
N LEU A 705 -11.76 -17.27 -7.22
CA LEU A 705 -12.35 -17.16 -8.56
C LEU A 705 -12.45 -18.52 -9.27
N ALA A 706 -11.44 -19.39 -9.13
CA ALA A 706 -11.45 -20.74 -9.68
C ALA A 706 -12.57 -21.58 -9.08
N GLY A 707 -12.73 -21.55 -7.75
CA GLY A 707 -13.84 -22.24 -7.09
C GLY A 707 -15.20 -21.69 -7.52
N ILE A 708 -15.34 -20.36 -7.62
CA ILE A 708 -16.56 -19.72 -8.13
C ILE A 708 -16.93 -20.26 -9.52
N GLU A 709 -15.97 -20.34 -10.43
CA GLU A 709 -16.19 -20.84 -11.78
C GLU A 709 -16.46 -22.35 -11.83
N VAL A 710 -15.81 -23.16 -10.98
CA VAL A 710 -16.12 -24.59 -10.82
C VAL A 710 -17.58 -24.77 -10.38
N LEU A 711 -18.04 -24.03 -9.37
CA LEU A 711 -19.42 -24.13 -8.90
C LEU A 711 -20.42 -23.67 -9.97
N GLN A 712 -20.10 -22.60 -10.71
CA GLN A 712 -20.96 -22.14 -11.79
C GLN A 712 -20.99 -23.12 -12.98
N LEU A 713 -19.89 -23.81 -13.26
CA LEU A 713 -19.85 -24.90 -14.25
C LEU A 713 -20.75 -26.06 -13.80
N GLU A 714 -20.65 -26.51 -12.55
CA GLU A 714 -21.51 -27.57 -12.02
C GLU A 714 -23.00 -27.20 -12.17
N ARG A 715 -23.38 -25.97 -11.81
CA ARG A 715 -24.74 -25.45 -12.00
C ARG A 715 -25.17 -25.44 -13.47
N HIS A 716 -24.26 -25.07 -14.38
CA HIS A 716 -24.51 -25.03 -15.82
C HIS A 716 -24.75 -26.43 -16.39
N LEU A 717 -23.91 -27.41 -16.05
CA LEU A 717 -24.02 -28.80 -16.50
C LEU A 717 -25.30 -29.47 -15.97
N VAL A 718 -25.65 -29.25 -14.69
CA VAL A 718 -26.90 -29.77 -14.09
C VAL A 718 -28.14 -29.18 -14.77
N ALA A 719 -28.07 -27.93 -15.23
CA ALA A 719 -29.18 -27.29 -15.94
C ALA A 719 -29.40 -27.82 -17.38
N GLY A 720 -28.58 -28.76 -17.86
CA GLY A 720 -28.71 -29.37 -19.19
C GLY A 720 -28.42 -28.41 -20.36
N LYS A 721 -27.73 -27.31 -20.09
CA LYS A 721 -27.21 -26.40 -21.12
C LYS A 721 -25.77 -26.83 -21.38
N VAL A 722 -25.53 -27.63 -22.41
CA VAL A 722 -24.18 -27.97 -22.90
C VAL A 722 -24.09 -27.51 -24.34
#